data_AF-K6GM58-F1
#
_entry.id   AF-K6GM58-F1
#
_cell.length_a   1.000
_cell.length_b   1.000
_cell.length_c   1.000
_cell.angle_alpha   90.00
_cell.angle_beta   90.00
_cell.angle_gamma   90.00
#
_symmetry.space_group_name_H-M   'P 1'
#
loop_
_entity.id
_entity.type
_entity.pdbx_description
1 polymer ?
#
loop_
_entity_poly.entity_id
_entity_poly.type
_entity_poly.pdbx_seq_one_letter_code
_entity_poly.pdbx_strand_id
1 'polypeptide(L)'
;MPVASCPVHGLDADDLSCSIREHVAHSLGKRGQEAGCRDVATAMALTLRDRLVDRMLETRDRYRESRAKRMYYLSIEYLLGRCLGNNVYNMNLQGDMAGLLQSWGFSLEEIREHERDPALGNGGLGRLAACFLDSLATLDMPGCGYGIHYEYGLFKQSIENDRQVERPDYWMAEGMPLQLERRDQSVIVPLYGRVEDHQGPDGGYLPLWVDWQDLVGVPYDIPIVGYGDRTVNYLRLFAAKSTDNFNMQIFDQGDYIKAIHQKVYSELISKVLYPSESISFGKELRLVQEFFLVFCSIRDITRRFLKQNRNIEELPEFTAIQLNDTHPALTVAELMRLLVDERRVPWDRAWNIVTRTLAFTNHTLMPEALEMWSVELMEKVLPRHLQIIYEINRRFLDSIRVSGVTDEAKIRRMSLIEESGGKQVRMAHLAVLGSHSVNGVSKLHSELVKKVLFPDYAALWPGKFNNKTNGITPRRWLYKANPGLAGLISEAIGDAWITDLDELQKLAPLAEDPTFRERFAGVKRAAKAKLADYFAKTTGVVVSPDAVFDMQAKRIHEYKRQLLNAMHVIHDYLRVTEDGYTPPAPRVYVFAGKAAPGYFEAKEIIHLICRLSRVINADKRASDWIKVVFAADYRVSLAEKLIPAADVSEQISTAGTEASGTGNMKFSLNGALTVGTLDGANIEIREAVGAENFYLFGLTTPEVERMLGEGSYDPWEYYRKHPEIRRVLDALSAGRFSPDEPAVFHWMFEKLLSRNERYLHLADFMTYLDAHERIGMEYANPHVWMRKAALNVARMGTFSSDRTIREYARDIWGIKPFPPKGAAPRA
;
A
#
# COMPACT_ATOMS: atom_id res chain seq x y z
N MET A 1 -37.15 26.42 -4.26
CA MET A 1 -37.76 26.94 -3.02
C MET A 1 -36.66 26.96 -1.97
N PRO A 2 -36.48 28.04 -1.20
CA PRO A 2 -35.50 28.04 -0.11
C PRO A 2 -35.92 26.99 0.91
N VAL A 3 -34.99 26.14 1.34
CA VAL A 3 -35.25 25.16 2.40
C VAL A 3 -34.93 25.84 3.73
N ALA A 4 -35.92 25.90 4.63
CA ALA A 4 -35.83 26.71 5.85
C ALA A 4 -34.79 26.20 6.88
N SER A 5 -34.44 24.92 6.84
CA SER A 5 -33.23 24.31 7.42
C SER A 5 -33.27 22.81 7.12
N CYS A 6 -32.22 22.23 6.54
CA CYS A 6 -32.13 20.77 6.46
C CYS A 6 -31.62 20.19 7.79
N PRO A 7 -32.21 19.11 8.31
CA PRO A 7 -31.63 18.37 9.42
C PRO A 7 -30.28 17.75 8.98
N VAL A 8 -29.20 18.26 9.57
CA VAL A 8 -27.82 17.88 9.19
C VAL A 8 -27.43 16.49 9.71
N HIS A 9 -28.17 15.97 10.70
CA HIS A 9 -27.79 14.77 11.44
C HIS A 9 -28.48 13.47 11.00
N GLY A 10 -29.64 13.52 10.35
CA GLY A 10 -30.39 12.31 10.00
C GLY A 10 -29.81 11.56 8.80
N LEU A 11 -30.02 10.25 8.77
CA LEU A 11 -29.52 9.34 7.72
C LEU A 11 -30.62 8.83 6.80
N ASP A 12 -31.87 9.24 7.01
CA ASP A 12 -32.96 8.87 6.12
C ASP A 12 -32.86 9.58 4.76
N ALA A 13 -33.59 9.05 3.79
CA ALA A 13 -33.52 9.51 2.40
C ALA A 13 -33.96 10.97 2.24
N ASP A 14 -34.90 11.46 3.06
CA ASP A 14 -35.42 12.83 2.96
C ASP A 14 -34.40 13.85 3.49
N ASP A 15 -33.74 13.53 4.60
CA ASP A 15 -32.68 14.33 5.20
C ASP A 15 -31.45 14.40 4.27
N LEU A 16 -31.05 13.26 3.72
CA LEU A 16 -29.95 13.19 2.74
C LEU A 16 -30.29 13.97 1.46
N SER A 17 -31.50 13.82 0.95
CA SER A 17 -32.04 14.56 -0.20
C SER A 17 -31.96 16.07 0.03
N CYS A 18 -32.39 16.51 1.21
CA CYS A 18 -32.36 17.91 1.62
C CYS A 18 -30.91 18.45 1.62
N SER A 19 -30.01 17.80 2.36
CA SER A 19 -28.59 18.22 2.46
C SER A 19 -27.89 18.24 1.11
N ILE A 20 -28.11 17.26 0.23
CA ILE A 20 -27.48 17.25 -1.10
C ILE A 20 -27.93 18.46 -1.90
N ARG A 21 -29.23 18.75 -1.93
CA ARG A 21 -29.78 19.92 -2.63
C ARG A 21 -29.27 21.23 -2.03
N GLU A 22 -29.10 21.28 -0.72
CA GLU A 22 -28.53 22.44 -0.02
C GLU A 22 -27.08 22.68 -0.44
N HIS A 23 -26.23 21.65 -0.48
CA HIS A 23 -24.85 21.81 -0.95
C HIS A 23 -24.76 22.18 -2.43
N VAL A 24 -25.64 21.63 -3.28
CA VAL A 24 -25.73 22.07 -4.69
C VAL A 24 -26.01 23.57 -4.76
N ALA A 25 -26.96 24.07 -3.97
CA ALA A 25 -27.33 25.48 -3.97
C ALA A 25 -26.29 26.40 -3.32
N HIS A 26 -25.85 26.08 -2.10
CA HIS A 26 -25.12 27.00 -1.24
C HIS A 26 -23.62 26.76 -1.21
N SER A 27 -23.17 25.52 -1.43
CA SER A 27 -21.73 25.22 -1.53
C SER A 27 -21.22 25.32 -2.97
N LEU A 28 -22.03 24.92 -3.95
CA LEU A 28 -21.64 24.94 -5.37
C LEU A 28 -22.22 26.13 -6.16
N GLY A 29 -23.17 26.87 -5.58
CA GLY A 29 -23.76 28.04 -6.23
C GLY A 29 -24.63 27.70 -7.46
N LYS A 30 -25.21 26.49 -7.52
CA LYS A 30 -25.98 26.00 -8.67
C LYS A 30 -27.44 25.71 -8.32
N ARG A 31 -28.36 25.86 -9.27
CA ARG A 31 -29.73 25.35 -9.10
C ARG A 31 -29.76 23.85 -9.37
N GLY A 32 -30.68 23.12 -8.71
CA GLY A 32 -30.80 21.66 -8.88
C GLY A 32 -31.00 21.20 -10.34
N GLN A 33 -31.61 22.03 -11.19
CA GLN A 33 -31.81 21.73 -12.62
C GLN A 33 -30.51 21.84 -13.44
N GLU A 34 -29.48 22.50 -12.92
CA GLU A 34 -28.19 22.73 -13.59
C GLU A 34 -27.11 21.74 -13.10
N ALA A 35 -27.43 20.92 -12.08
CA ALA A 35 -26.48 20.02 -11.45
C ALA A 35 -26.22 18.79 -12.34
N GLY A 36 -24.97 18.61 -12.77
CA GLY A 36 -24.53 17.39 -13.43
C GLY A 36 -24.03 16.34 -12.42
N CYS A 37 -23.64 15.16 -12.92
CA CYS A 37 -23.12 14.06 -12.09
C CYS A 37 -21.98 14.48 -11.16
N ARG A 38 -21.11 15.38 -11.63
CA ARG A 38 -19.99 15.91 -10.84
C ARG A 38 -20.46 16.78 -9.67
N ASP A 39 -21.43 17.66 -9.91
CA ASP A 39 -21.97 18.54 -8.87
C ASP A 39 -22.66 17.72 -7.78
N VAL A 40 -23.43 16.71 -8.21
CA VAL A 40 -24.09 15.76 -7.31
C VAL A 40 -23.06 14.96 -6.52
N ALA A 41 -21.97 14.49 -7.13
CA ALA A 41 -20.90 13.79 -6.44
C ALA A 41 -20.24 14.66 -5.36
N THR A 42 -19.92 15.91 -5.68
CA THR A 42 -19.32 16.86 -4.71
C THR A 42 -20.30 17.18 -3.58
N ALA A 43 -21.56 17.47 -3.89
CA ALA A 43 -22.59 17.74 -2.89
C ALA A 43 -22.86 16.54 -1.99
N MET A 44 -22.85 15.33 -2.56
CA MET A 44 -22.96 14.07 -1.81
C MET A 44 -21.77 13.88 -0.86
N ALA A 45 -20.55 14.16 -1.31
CA ALA A 45 -19.35 14.08 -0.47
C ALA A 45 -19.38 15.09 0.70
N LEU A 46 -19.87 16.32 0.47
CA LEU A 46 -20.07 17.32 1.53
C LEU A 46 -21.16 16.89 2.51
N THR A 47 -22.28 16.37 2.01
CA THR A 47 -23.38 15.84 2.82
C THR A 47 -22.91 14.75 3.80
N LEU A 48 -22.06 13.84 3.31
CA LEU A 48 -21.46 12.80 4.16
C LEU A 48 -20.42 13.39 5.11
N ARG A 49 -19.62 14.37 4.67
CA ARG A 49 -18.62 15.02 5.53
C ARG A 49 -19.25 15.62 6.78
N ASP A 50 -20.38 16.29 6.67
CA ASP A 50 -21.04 16.92 7.81
C ASP A 50 -21.37 15.89 8.91
N ARG A 51 -21.99 14.77 8.52
CA ARG A 51 -22.30 13.65 9.42
C ARG A 51 -21.04 12.98 9.98
N LEU A 52 -20.02 12.80 9.15
CA LEU A 52 -18.74 12.21 9.55
C LEU A 52 -18.00 13.10 10.55
N VAL A 53 -18.09 14.43 10.42
CA VAL A 53 -17.48 15.37 11.37
C VAL A 53 -18.11 15.24 12.74
N ASP A 54 -19.44 15.18 12.84
CA ASP A 54 -20.13 15.00 14.11
C ASP A 54 -19.70 13.69 14.80
N ARG A 55 -19.75 12.58 14.06
CA ARG A 55 -19.30 11.26 14.54
C ARG A 55 -17.82 11.25 14.94
N MET A 56 -16.97 11.99 14.23
CA MET A 56 -15.56 12.12 14.56
C MET A 56 -15.34 12.91 15.86
N LEU A 57 -16.15 13.95 16.10
CA LEU A 57 -16.12 14.71 17.36
C LEU A 57 -16.58 13.84 18.54
N GLU A 58 -17.69 13.12 18.37
CA GLU A 58 -18.20 12.14 19.36
C GLU A 58 -17.13 11.07 19.70
N THR A 59 -16.51 10.49 18.67
CA THR A 59 -15.44 9.50 18.80
C THR A 59 -14.26 10.06 19.61
N ARG A 60 -13.83 11.28 19.27
CA ARG A 60 -12.72 11.96 19.93
C ARG A 60 -13.02 12.22 21.40
N ASP A 61 -14.23 12.66 21.72
CA ASP A 61 -14.61 13.00 23.09
C ASP A 61 -14.75 11.73 23.94
N ARG A 62 -15.31 10.65 23.39
CA ARG A 62 -15.31 9.31 24.02
C ARG A 62 -13.89 8.82 24.36
N TYR A 63 -12.92 8.97 23.45
CA TYR A 63 -11.53 8.61 23.74
C TYR A 63 -10.87 9.53 24.77
N ARG A 64 -11.31 10.79 24.90
CA ARG A 64 -10.79 11.72 25.90
C ARG A 64 -11.31 11.41 27.29
N GLU A 65 -12.63 11.24 27.41
CA GLU A 65 -13.32 10.87 28.65
C GLU A 65 -12.78 9.56 29.22
N SER A 66 -12.52 8.59 28.35
CA SER A 66 -12.00 7.28 28.73
C SER A 66 -10.49 7.26 29.01
N ARG A 67 -9.79 8.40 28.83
CA ARG A 67 -8.32 8.50 28.88
C ARG A 67 -7.61 7.37 28.13
N ALA A 68 -8.12 7.04 26.95
CA ALA A 68 -7.67 5.88 26.19
C ALA A 68 -6.21 6.02 25.73
N LYS A 69 -5.41 4.95 25.85
CA LYS A 69 -4.14 4.81 25.13
C LYS A 69 -4.41 4.80 23.64
N ARG A 70 -3.66 5.59 22.86
CA ARG A 70 -3.89 5.78 21.42
C ARG A 70 -2.72 5.27 20.60
N MET A 71 -3.04 4.65 19.47
CA MET A 71 -2.05 4.22 18.48
C MET A 71 -1.94 5.25 17.35
N TYR A 72 -0.70 5.60 16.99
CA TYR A 72 -0.37 6.49 15.88
C TYR A 72 0.44 5.74 14.83
N TYR A 73 -0.13 5.58 13.64
CA TYR A 73 0.51 4.86 12.54
C TYR A 73 1.26 5.86 11.65
N LEU A 74 2.58 5.81 11.61
CA LEU A 74 3.38 6.72 10.77
C LEU A 74 3.76 5.98 9.49
N SER A 75 3.36 6.54 8.35
CA SER A 75 3.72 5.99 7.05
C SER A 75 3.89 7.08 6.00
N ILE A 76 4.87 6.86 5.12
CA ILE A 76 5.13 7.75 3.98
C ILE A 76 4.06 7.61 2.89
N GLU A 77 3.26 6.53 2.89
CA GLU A 77 2.21 6.33 1.88
C GLU A 77 0.88 5.79 2.45
N TYR A 78 -0.23 6.23 1.84
CA TYR A 78 -1.58 5.72 2.07
C TYR A 78 -2.33 5.60 0.74
N LEU A 79 -2.68 4.38 0.34
CA LEU A 79 -3.53 4.16 -0.83
C LEU A 79 -4.99 4.02 -0.41
N LEU A 80 -5.68 5.13 -0.12
CA LEU A 80 -7.09 5.12 0.30
C LEU A 80 -8.02 4.60 -0.82
N GLY A 81 -7.75 5.03 -2.06
CA GLY A 81 -8.71 4.97 -3.15
C GLY A 81 -9.87 5.94 -2.95
N ARG A 82 -10.84 5.90 -3.86
CA ARG A 82 -12.10 6.65 -3.75
C ARG A 82 -12.77 6.43 -2.38
N CYS A 83 -13.06 7.53 -1.69
CA CYS A 83 -13.54 7.57 -0.32
C CYS A 83 -15.07 7.68 -0.25
N LEU A 84 -15.70 8.39 -1.19
CA LEU A 84 -17.16 8.57 -1.26
C LEU A 84 -17.90 7.25 -1.24
N GLY A 85 -17.56 6.34 -2.16
CA GLY A 85 -18.18 5.02 -2.21
C GLY A 85 -17.88 4.16 -0.97
N ASN A 86 -16.73 4.33 -0.33
CA ASN A 86 -16.40 3.60 0.89
C ASN A 86 -17.23 4.09 2.08
N ASN A 87 -17.43 5.40 2.19
CA ASN A 87 -18.22 5.99 3.25
C ASN A 87 -19.70 5.59 3.10
N VAL A 88 -20.26 5.61 1.88
CA VAL A 88 -21.63 5.13 1.63
C VAL A 88 -21.83 3.69 2.12
N TYR A 89 -20.91 2.78 1.78
CA TYR A 89 -21.00 1.37 2.21
C TYR A 89 -20.75 1.20 3.71
N ASN A 90 -19.76 1.87 4.29
CA ASN A 90 -19.47 1.77 5.73
C ASN A 90 -20.56 2.41 6.60
N MET A 91 -21.37 3.32 6.06
CA MET A 91 -22.54 3.90 6.75
C MET A 91 -23.84 3.15 6.44
N ASN A 92 -23.80 2.06 5.67
CA ASN A 92 -24.96 1.29 5.22
C ASN A 92 -26.00 2.10 4.42
N LEU A 93 -25.56 3.10 3.65
CA LEU A 93 -26.42 4.03 2.90
C LEU A 93 -26.58 3.66 1.42
N GLN A 94 -26.00 2.54 0.96
CA GLN A 94 -25.96 2.19 -0.47
C GLN A 94 -27.35 2.05 -1.09
N GLY A 95 -28.32 1.48 -0.36
CA GLY A 95 -29.69 1.30 -0.85
C GLY A 95 -30.43 2.62 -0.97
N ASP A 96 -30.43 3.40 0.10
CA ASP A 96 -31.11 4.70 0.17
C ASP A 96 -30.54 5.69 -0.85
N MET A 97 -29.21 5.77 -0.96
CA MET A 97 -28.55 6.66 -1.93
C MET A 97 -28.78 6.22 -3.37
N ALA A 98 -28.80 4.92 -3.65
CA ALA A 98 -29.11 4.43 -4.99
C ALA A 98 -30.56 4.75 -5.39
N GLY A 99 -31.52 4.51 -4.50
CA GLY A 99 -32.94 4.83 -4.75
C GLY A 99 -33.17 6.33 -4.92
N LEU A 100 -32.55 7.16 -4.06
CA LEU A 100 -32.62 8.61 -4.14
C LEU A 100 -32.07 9.13 -5.48
N LEU A 101 -30.85 8.73 -5.86
CA LEU A 101 -30.23 9.17 -7.10
C LEU A 101 -31.01 8.70 -8.33
N GLN A 102 -31.54 7.48 -8.30
CA GLN A 102 -32.37 6.96 -9.38
C GLN A 102 -33.63 7.81 -9.58
N SER A 103 -34.26 8.28 -8.50
CA SER A 103 -35.42 9.19 -8.58
C SER A 103 -35.10 10.54 -9.25
N TRP A 104 -33.81 10.92 -9.27
CA TRP A 104 -33.32 12.14 -9.93
C TRP A 104 -32.72 11.87 -11.32
N GLY A 105 -32.76 10.62 -11.79
CA GLY A 105 -32.19 10.22 -13.08
C GLY A 105 -30.68 9.98 -13.06
N PHE A 106 -30.06 9.83 -11.89
CA PHE A 106 -28.63 9.52 -11.74
C PHE A 106 -28.41 8.07 -11.29
N SER A 107 -27.25 7.52 -11.64
CA SER A 107 -26.77 6.24 -11.12
C SER A 107 -25.70 6.44 -10.05
N LEU A 108 -25.80 5.75 -8.91
CA LEU A 108 -24.78 5.79 -7.86
C LEU A 108 -23.40 5.37 -8.38
N GLU A 109 -23.34 4.41 -9.30
CA GLU A 109 -22.08 3.98 -9.91
C GLU A 109 -21.46 5.09 -10.77
N GLU A 110 -22.26 5.82 -11.54
CA GLU A 110 -21.79 6.96 -12.35
C GLU A 110 -21.30 8.12 -11.46
N ILE A 111 -22.04 8.46 -10.41
CA ILE A 111 -21.67 9.49 -9.45
C ILE A 111 -20.32 9.18 -8.80
N ARG A 112 -20.09 7.91 -8.42
CA ARG A 112 -18.83 7.48 -7.80
C ARG A 112 -17.64 7.50 -8.74
N GLU A 113 -17.83 7.40 -10.05
CA GLU A 113 -16.74 7.49 -11.03
C GLU A 113 -16.15 8.90 -11.16
N HIS A 114 -16.89 9.94 -10.74
CA HIS A 114 -16.40 11.32 -10.73
C HIS A 114 -15.41 11.64 -9.60
N GLU A 115 -15.32 10.79 -8.57
CA GLU A 115 -14.29 10.93 -7.53
C GLU A 115 -12.93 10.46 -8.06
N ARG A 116 -11.87 11.25 -7.84
CA ARG A 116 -10.50 10.85 -8.13
C ARG A 116 -9.90 10.09 -6.94
N ASP A 117 -9.09 9.08 -7.20
CA ASP A 117 -8.30 8.41 -6.16
C ASP A 117 -7.32 9.42 -5.53
N PRO A 118 -7.25 9.53 -4.20
CA PRO A 118 -6.20 10.31 -3.56
C PRO A 118 -4.82 9.75 -3.88
N ALA A 119 -3.98 10.55 -4.51
CA ALA A 119 -2.63 10.16 -4.94
C ALA A 119 -1.64 10.25 -3.76
N LEU A 120 -1.90 9.49 -2.70
CA LEU A 120 -1.19 9.56 -1.43
C LEU A 120 -0.27 8.35 -1.17
N GLY A 121 -0.17 7.44 -2.14
CA GLY A 121 0.64 6.23 -2.03
C GLY A 121 0.87 5.57 -3.38
N ASN A 122 1.68 4.51 -3.39
CA ASN A 122 2.03 3.77 -4.60
C ASN A 122 1.73 2.27 -4.49
N GLY A 123 2.13 1.63 -3.40
CA GLY A 123 2.27 0.17 -3.36
C GLY A 123 1.45 -0.56 -2.29
N GLY A 124 1.85 -1.82 -2.06
CA GLY A 124 1.25 -2.67 -1.04
C GLY A 124 1.38 -2.12 0.38
N LEU A 125 2.47 -1.38 0.67
CA LEU A 125 2.74 -0.75 1.97
C LEU A 125 1.66 0.29 2.31
N GLY A 126 1.36 1.21 1.40
CA GLY A 126 0.33 2.24 1.59
C GLY A 126 -1.08 1.68 1.54
N ARG A 127 -1.31 0.59 0.80
CA ARG A 127 -2.62 -0.08 0.81
C ARG A 127 -2.88 -0.85 2.10
N LEU A 128 -1.84 -1.43 2.69
CA LEU A 128 -1.90 -2.04 4.02
C LEU A 128 -2.26 -0.99 5.07
N ALA A 129 -1.55 0.14 5.08
CA ALA A 129 -1.84 1.25 5.99
C ALA A 129 -3.30 1.71 5.88
N ALA A 130 -3.83 1.84 4.66
CA ALA A 130 -5.24 2.18 4.45
C ALA A 130 -6.23 1.10 4.93
N CYS A 131 -5.92 -0.20 4.77
CA CYS A 131 -6.74 -1.28 5.33
C CYS A 131 -6.73 -1.25 6.87
N PHE A 132 -5.57 -0.95 7.47
CA PHE A 132 -5.42 -0.86 8.92
C PHE A 132 -6.25 0.27 9.52
N LEU A 133 -6.30 1.44 8.87
CA LEU A 133 -7.15 2.55 9.34
C LEU A 133 -8.64 2.18 9.33
N ASP A 134 -9.11 1.49 8.29
CA ASP A 134 -10.49 1.00 8.21
C ASP A 134 -10.80 -0.04 9.31
N SER A 135 -9.90 -0.99 9.55
CA SER A 135 -10.03 -1.98 10.63
C SER A 135 -9.99 -1.34 12.03
N LEU A 136 -9.11 -0.38 12.28
CA LEU A 136 -9.05 0.35 13.55
C LEU A 136 -10.36 1.06 13.86
N ALA A 137 -10.94 1.74 12.87
CA ALA A 137 -12.23 2.41 13.04
C ALA A 137 -13.36 1.37 13.22
N THR A 138 -13.36 0.31 12.43
CA THR A 138 -14.36 -0.77 12.49
C THR A 138 -14.37 -1.50 13.84
N LEU A 139 -13.21 -1.65 14.47
CA LEU A 139 -13.03 -2.31 15.77
C LEU A 139 -13.14 -1.34 16.96
N ASP A 140 -13.61 -0.11 16.75
CA ASP A 140 -13.75 0.93 17.78
C ASP A 140 -12.42 1.24 18.51
N MET A 141 -11.29 1.07 17.82
CA MET A 141 -9.96 1.21 18.41
C MET A 141 -9.45 2.66 18.32
N PRO A 142 -8.89 3.19 19.42
CA PRO A 142 -8.35 4.54 19.47
C PRO A 142 -7.03 4.63 18.70
N GLY A 143 -7.09 5.22 17.50
CA GLY A 143 -5.88 5.52 16.74
C GLY A 143 -6.13 6.35 15.48
N CYS A 144 -5.05 6.83 14.89
CA CYS A 144 -5.09 7.55 13.62
C CYS A 144 -3.79 7.34 12.82
N GLY A 145 -3.86 7.59 11.52
CA GLY A 145 -2.69 7.60 10.65
C GLY A 145 -2.07 9.00 10.55
N TYR A 146 -0.76 9.06 10.37
CA TYR A 146 -0.03 10.25 9.94
C TYR A 146 0.74 9.98 8.64
N GLY A 147 0.69 10.94 7.72
CA GLY A 147 1.39 10.91 6.43
C GLY A 147 1.65 12.31 5.86
N ILE A 148 2.11 12.37 4.62
CA ILE A 148 2.34 13.62 3.88
C ILE A 148 1.19 13.84 2.89
N HIS A 149 0.74 15.09 2.76
CA HIS A 149 -0.28 15.49 1.78
C HIS A 149 0.40 15.76 0.44
N TYR A 150 0.53 14.73 -0.40
CA TYR A 150 1.16 14.86 -1.71
C TYR A 150 0.25 15.53 -2.73
N GLU A 151 0.75 16.55 -3.42
CA GLU A 151 0.01 17.29 -4.45
C GLU A 151 -0.20 16.46 -5.73
N TYR A 152 0.81 15.69 -6.14
CA TYR A 152 0.81 14.95 -7.42
C TYR A 152 1.04 13.44 -7.29
N GLY A 153 1.11 12.92 -6.05
CA GLY A 153 1.41 11.52 -5.75
C GLY A 153 2.71 11.04 -6.39
N LEU A 154 2.72 9.79 -6.89
CA LEU A 154 3.87 9.27 -7.63
C LEU A 154 3.84 9.76 -9.09
N PHE A 155 2.86 9.30 -9.87
CA PHE A 155 2.48 9.80 -11.20
C PHE A 155 1.21 9.08 -11.68
N LYS A 156 0.51 9.70 -12.63
CA LYS A 156 -0.50 9.09 -13.48
C LYS A 156 0.15 8.44 -14.69
N GLN A 157 -0.13 7.16 -14.93
CA GLN A 157 0.42 6.42 -16.06
C GLN A 157 -0.42 6.68 -17.32
N SER A 158 0.21 7.02 -18.44
CA SER A 158 -0.37 6.84 -19.78
C SER A 158 0.47 5.85 -20.58
N ILE A 159 -0.15 5.23 -21.58
CA ILE A 159 0.54 4.41 -22.57
C ILE A 159 0.50 5.15 -23.90
N GLU A 160 1.67 5.51 -24.42
CA GLU A 160 1.86 6.26 -25.66
C GLU A 160 2.91 5.54 -26.49
N ASN A 161 2.59 5.22 -27.74
CA ASN A 161 3.45 4.42 -28.62
C ASN A 161 3.94 3.13 -27.94
N ASP A 162 3.00 2.40 -27.34
CA ASP A 162 3.21 1.16 -26.60
C ASP A 162 4.13 1.29 -25.37
N ARG A 163 4.46 2.50 -24.92
CA ARG A 163 5.40 2.75 -23.80
C ARG A 163 4.75 3.52 -22.67
N GLN A 164 5.22 3.30 -21.44
CA GLN A 164 4.81 4.07 -20.27
C GLN A 164 5.32 5.51 -20.34
N VAL A 165 4.40 6.46 -20.18
CA VAL A 165 4.67 7.88 -19.98
C VAL A 165 4.12 8.31 -18.62
N GLU A 166 4.97 8.96 -17.83
CA GLU A 166 4.62 9.50 -16.51
C GLU A 166 4.06 10.91 -16.64
N ARG A 167 2.85 11.13 -16.09
CA ARG A 167 2.21 12.45 -16.01
C ARG A 167 1.92 12.81 -14.55
N PRO A 168 1.91 14.10 -14.16
CA PRO A 168 1.48 14.48 -12.81
C PRO A 168 0.04 14.05 -12.53
N ASP A 169 -0.23 13.53 -11.33
CA ASP A 169 -1.59 13.17 -10.92
C ASP A 169 -2.28 14.36 -10.23
N TYR A 170 -3.04 15.13 -11.02
CA TYR A 170 -3.78 16.30 -10.54
C TYR A 170 -5.06 15.92 -9.77
N TRP A 171 -4.95 15.06 -8.75
CA TRP A 171 -6.09 14.57 -7.97
C TRP A 171 -6.77 15.70 -7.17
N MET A 172 -6.00 16.70 -6.75
CA MET A 172 -6.48 17.89 -6.01
C MET A 172 -6.96 19.05 -6.88
N ALA A 173 -6.92 18.95 -8.21
CA ALA A 173 -7.29 20.07 -9.10
C ALA A 173 -8.73 20.59 -8.88
N GLU A 174 -9.59 19.73 -8.32
CA GLU A 174 -11.00 20.01 -8.06
C GLU A 174 -11.31 20.04 -6.54
N GLY A 175 -10.27 19.92 -5.71
CA GLY A 175 -10.37 19.71 -4.27
C GLY A 175 -10.76 18.27 -3.89
N MET A 176 -10.72 17.99 -2.58
CA MET A 176 -11.24 16.77 -1.97
C MET A 176 -12.31 17.17 -0.94
N PRO A 177 -13.62 17.11 -1.26
CA PRO A 177 -14.65 17.67 -0.40
C PRO A 177 -14.70 17.06 1.01
N LEU A 178 -14.26 15.81 1.18
CA LEU A 178 -14.22 15.10 2.47
C LEU A 178 -13.11 15.60 3.41
N GLN A 179 -12.10 16.32 2.92
CA GLN A 179 -10.95 16.72 3.75
C GLN A 179 -11.25 17.95 4.62
N LEU A 180 -10.49 18.10 5.70
CA LEU A 180 -10.59 19.22 6.65
C LEU A 180 -9.20 19.83 6.84
N GLU A 181 -9.01 21.06 6.37
CA GLU A 181 -7.79 21.81 6.64
C GLU A 181 -7.75 22.31 8.10
N ARG A 182 -6.59 22.20 8.76
CA ARG A 182 -6.39 22.52 10.18
C ARG A 182 -5.26 23.53 10.38
N ARG A 183 -5.37 24.70 9.73
CA ARG A 183 -4.35 25.77 9.84
C ARG A 183 -4.07 26.20 11.28
N ASP A 184 -5.07 26.10 12.16
CA ASP A 184 -4.97 26.35 13.61
C ASP A 184 -3.98 25.42 14.34
N GLN A 185 -3.49 24.37 13.67
CA GLN A 185 -2.60 23.35 14.23
C GLN A 185 -1.31 23.21 13.43
N SER A 186 -0.95 24.24 12.66
CA SER A 186 0.27 24.28 11.88
C SER A 186 1.50 24.24 12.78
N VAL A 187 2.57 23.62 12.30
CA VAL A 187 3.83 23.45 13.05
C VAL A 187 5.00 24.01 12.25
N ILE A 188 5.93 24.69 12.93
CA ILE A 188 7.18 25.16 12.34
C ILE A 188 8.21 24.04 12.45
N VAL A 189 8.76 23.63 11.32
CA VAL A 189 9.70 22.53 11.16
C VAL A 189 11.10 23.10 10.90
N PRO A 190 12.05 22.94 11.83
CA PRO A 190 13.43 23.39 11.66
C PRO A 190 14.21 22.42 10.76
N LEU A 191 15.01 22.93 9.83
CA LEU A 191 15.90 22.17 8.96
C LEU A 191 17.28 22.83 8.90
N TYR A 192 18.34 22.06 8.65
CA TYR A 192 19.71 22.55 8.52
C TYR A 192 20.24 23.19 9.81
N GLY A 193 20.95 24.31 9.73
CA GLY A 193 21.52 25.00 10.89
C GLY A 193 22.74 24.31 11.47
N ARG A 194 23.01 24.58 12.75
CA ARG A 194 24.16 24.05 13.50
C ARG A 194 23.83 23.86 14.97
N VAL A 195 24.62 23.05 15.67
CA VAL A 195 24.49 22.87 17.12
C VAL A 195 25.54 23.73 17.83
N GLU A 196 25.10 24.49 18.83
CA GLU A 196 25.96 25.17 19.79
C GLU A 196 25.90 24.46 21.14
N ASP A 197 27.08 24.26 21.73
CA ASP A 197 27.21 23.64 23.04
C ASP A 197 27.20 24.71 24.13
N HIS A 198 26.18 24.67 24.99
CA HIS A 198 26.07 25.54 26.15
C HIS A 198 26.05 24.71 27.45
N GLN A 199 26.18 25.39 28.59
CA GLN A 199 25.95 24.80 29.90
C GLN A 199 24.67 25.37 30.51
N GLY A 200 23.82 24.49 31.04
CA GLY A 200 22.63 24.88 31.79
C GLY A 200 22.98 25.52 33.13
N PRO A 201 22.01 26.17 33.80
CA PRO A 201 22.22 26.76 35.13
C PRO A 201 22.66 25.75 36.21
N ASP A 202 22.42 24.47 35.98
CA ASP A 202 22.80 23.33 36.83
C ASP A 202 24.18 22.75 36.47
N GLY A 203 24.89 23.34 35.50
CA GLY A 203 26.16 22.83 34.97
C GLY A 203 26.01 21.68 33.97
N GLY A 204 24.78 21.28 33.62
CA GLY A 204 24.51 20.21 32.65
C GLY A 204 24.77 20.63 31.21
N TYR A 205 25.06 19.66 30.34
CA TYR A 205 25.21 19.90 28.90
C TYR A 205 23.87 20.36 28.27
N LEU A 206 23.90 21.51 27.61
CA LEU A 206 22.75 22.19 27.02
C LEU A 206 23.01 22.42 25.51
N PRO A 207 22.69 21.45 24.64
CA PRO A 207 22.81 21.65 23.20
C PRO A 207 21.69 22.56 22.70
N LEU A 208 22.05 23.59 21.92
CA LEU A 208 21.12 24.45 21.22
C LEU A 208 21.30 24.22 19.71
N TRP A 209 20.30 23.62 19.07
CA TRP A 209 20.20 23.66 17.62
C TRP A 209 19.80 25.08 17.23
N VAL A 210 20.57 25.80 16.41
CA VAL A 210 20.40 27.22 16.00
C VAL A 210 20.62 27.41 14.49
N ASP A 211 20.29 28.60 13.97
CA ASP A 211 20.48 29.00 12.56
C ASP A 211 19.78 28.09 11.53
N TRP A 212 18.69 27.46 11.93
CA TRP A 212 17.90 26.58 11.06
C TRP A 212 17.04 27.38 10.07
N GLN A 213 16.61 26.72 9.00
CA GLN A 213 15.59 27.23 8.08
C GLN A 213 14.22 26.72 8.52
N ASP A 214 13.21 27.59 8.44
CA ASP A 214 11.84 27.27 8.86
C ASP A 214 10.96 26.83 7.68
N LEU A 215 10.23 25.75 7.90
CA LEU A 215 9.14 25.27 7.04
C LEU A 215 7.84 25.17 7.86
N VAL A 216 6.68 25.37 7.23
CA VAL A 216 5.39 25.16 7.90
C VAL A 216 4.75 23.85 7.46
N GLY A 217 4.43 22.98 8.42
CA GLY A 217 3.60 21.81 8.19
C GLY A 217 2.13 22.11 8.52
N VAL A 218 1.28 22.14 7.49
CA VAL A 218 -0.18 22.39 7.64
C VAL A 218 -0.92 21.05 7.64
N PRO A 219 -1.65 20.69 8.71
CA PRO A 219 -2.39 19.44 8.77
C PRO A 219 -3.72 19.48 8.00
N TYR A 220 -4.04 18.36 7.36
CA TYR A 220 -5.31 18.05 6.72
C TYR A 220 -5.84 16.73 7.28
N ASP A 221 -7.07 16.72 7.80
CA ASP A 221 -7.72 15.50 8.30
C ASP A 221 -8.67 14.93 7.23
N ILE A 222 -8.57 13.63 6.99
CA ILE A 222 -9.54 12.84 6.21
C ILE A 222 -10.26 11.89 7.18
N PRO A 223 -11.58 12.01 7.39
CA PRO A 223 -12.33 11.10 8.24
C PRO A 223 -12.25 9.66 7.73
N ILE A 224 -12.03 8.72 8.64
CA ILE A 224 -12.02 7.27 8.37
C ILE A 224 -13.14 6.62 9.19
N VAL A 225 -14.21 6.27 8.51
CA VAL A 225 -15.40 5.67 9.11
C VAL A 225 -15.25 4.15 9.21
N GLY A 226 -15.48 3.61 10.42
CA GLY A 226 -15.62 2.18 10.62
C GLY A 226 -16.97 1.68 10.09
N TYR A 227 -17.05 0.41 9.72
CA TYR A 227 -18.32 -0.18 9.28
C TYR A 227 -19.43 0.05 10.32
N GLY A 228 -20.65 0.39 9.90
CA GLY A 228 -21.77 0.76 10.76
C GLY A 228 -21.57 2.02 11.60
N ASP A 229 -20.76 2.98 11.11
CA ASP A 229 -20.61 4.38 11.57
C ASP A 229 -20.42 4.68 13.08
N ARG A 230 -20.20 3.65 13.92
CA ARG A 230 -20.00 3.75 15.38
C ARG A 230 -18.78 4.57 15.79
N THR A 231 -17.76 4.55 14.95
CA THR A 231 -16.45 5.16 15.21
C THR A 231 -15.94 5.77 13.93
N VAL A 232 -15.57 7.05 14.02
CA VAL A 232 -14.90 7.78 12.94
C VAL A 232 -13.56 8.27 13.45
N ASN A 233 -12.51 7.54 13.07
CA ASN A 233 -11.12 7.97 13.24
C ASN A 233 -10.75 8.93 12.09
N TYR A 234 -9.48 9.26 11.93
CA TYR A 234 -9.01 10.06 10.79
C TYR A 234 -7.59 9.69 10.37
N LEU A 235 -7.26 10.05 9.13
CA LEU A 235 -5.91 10.16 8.62
C LEU A 235 -5.51 11.63 8.63
N ARG A 236 -4.40 11.97 9.30
CA ARG A 236 -3.83 13.32 9.28
C ARG A 236 -2.66 13.38 8.32
N LEU A 237 -2.72 14.30 7.36
CA LEU A 237 -1.69 14.51 6.35
C LEU A 237 -1.09 15.90 6.50
N PHE A 238 0.22 16.04 6.38
CA PHE A 238 0.88 17.34 6.44
C PHE A 238 1.26 17.83 5.05
N ALA A 239 0.82 19.03 4.67
CA ALA A 239 1.30 19.74 3.50
C ALA A 239 2.43 20.69 3.91
N ALA A 240 3.50 20.71 3.14
CA ALA A 240 4.61 21.63 3.34
C ALA A 240 4.25 22.98 2.70
N LYS A 241 4.35 24.06 3.48
CA LYS A 241 4.09 25.44 3.05
C LYS A 241 5.27 26.32 3.45
N SER A 242 5.54 27.34 2.64
CA SER A 242 6.43 28.42 3.05
C SER A 242 5.83 29.17 4.24
N THR A 243 6.68 29.72 5.11
CA THR A 243 6.22 30.67 6.12
C THR A 243 5.57 31.89 5.46
N ASP A 244 4.60 32.51 6.13
CA ASP A 244 3.96 33.76 5.67
C ASP A 244 4.92 34.96 5.74
N ASN A 245 6.17 34.74 6.16
CA ASN A 245 7.26 35.71 6.16
C ASN A 245 7.74 35.97 4.73
N PHE A 246 6.90 36.63 3.93
CA PHE A 246 7.35 37.28 2.71
C PHE A 246 8.38 38.33 3.10
N ASN A 247 9.66 38.05 2.84
CA ASN A 247 10.73 38.95 3.22
C ASN A 247 10.74 40.17 2.27
N MET A 248 9.98 41.21 2.65
CA MET A 248 9.90 42.48 1.93
C MET A 248 11.30 43.07 1.70
N GLN A 249 12.27 42.88 2.60
CA GLN A 249 13.63 43.40 2.39
C GLN A 249 14.37 42.70 1.23
N ILE A 250 14.23 41.37 1.07
CA ILE A 250 14.82 40.65 -0.07
C ILE A 250 14.12 41.04 -1.37
N PHE A 251 12.79 41.24 -1.31
CA PHE A 251 11.99 41.68 -2.45
C PHE A 251 12.34 43.12 -2.87
N ASP A 252 12.43 44.04 -1.91
CA ASP A 252 12.74 45.45 -2.12
C ASP A 252 14.20 45.67 -2.57
N GLN A 253 15.10 44.74 -2.27
CA GLN A 253 16.49 44.72 -2.77
C GLN A 253 16.63 44.17 -4.20
N GLY A 254 15.54 43.76 -4.84
CA GLY A 254 15.51 43.33 -6.24
C GLY A 254 15.93 41.88 -6.50
N ASP A 255 16.19 41.07 -5.46
CA ASP A 255 16.55 39.66 -5.59
C ASP A 255 15.30 38.75 -5.54
N TYR A 256 14.37 39.02 -6.46
CA TYR A 256 13.10 38.32 -6.61
C TYR A 256 13.27 36.81 -6.79
N ILE A 257 14.33 36.41 -7.49
CA ILE A 257 14.63 35.01 -7.81
C ILE A 257 14.90 34.23 -6.52
N LYS A 258 15.70 34.78 -5.60
CA LYS A 258 16.06 34.09 -4.35
C LYS A 258 14.87 33.88 -3.41
N ALA A 259 13.98 34.87 -3.30
CA ALA A 259 12.75 34.74 -2.49
C ALA A 259 11.79 33.69 -3.06
N ILE A 260 11.65 33.62 -4.38
CA ILE A 260 10.83 32.60 -5.06
C ILE A 260 11.47 31.21 -4.90
N HIS A 261 12.80 31.10 -5.04
CA HIS A 261 13.51 29.83 -4.90
C HIS A 261 13.30 29.19 -3.52
N GLN A 262 13.37 29.97 -2.43
CA GLN A 262 13.10 29.45 -1.08
C GLN A 262 11.68 28.91 -0.96
N LYS A 263 10.69 29.66 -1.45
CA LYS A 263 9.29 29.24 -1.44
C LYS A 263 9.07 27.95 -2.24
N VAL A 264 9.64 27.87 -3.43
CA VAL A 264 9.53 26.67 -4.29
C VAL A 264 10.15 25.47 -3.59
N TYR A 265 11.34 25.61 -3.00
CA TYR A 265 12.02 24.52 -2.29
C TYR A 265 11.19 23.96 -1.13
N SER A 266 10.64 24.84 -0.29
CA SER A 266 9.76 24.45 0.82
C SER A 266 8.53 23.66 0.37
N GLU A 267 7.92 24.03 -0.76
CA GLU A 267 6.73 23.34 -1.28
C GLU A 267 7.06 22.00 -1.97
N LEU A 268 8.29 21.78 -2.47
CA LEU A 268 8.69 20.52 -3.11
C LEU A 268 8.50 19.30 -2.20
N ILE A 269 8.65 19.48 -0.88
CA ILE A 269 8.59 18.42 0.13
C ILE A 269 7.26 17.67 0.09
N SER A 270 6.14 18.34 -0.20
CA SER A 270 4.83 17.68 -0.28
C SER A 270 4.27 17.65 -1.70
N LYS A 271 5.11 17.75 -2.74
CA LYS A 271 4.65 17.66 -4.15
C LYS A 271 4.54 16.23 -4.66
N VAL A 272 5.63 15.47 -4.58
CA VAL A 272 5.75 14.14 -5.21
C VAL A 272 6.20 13.10 -4.19
N LEU A 273 5.61 11.92 -4.27
CA LEU A 273 5.98 10.74 -3.51
C LEU A 273 7.21 10.07 -4.15
N TYR A 274 8.23 9.75 -3.34
CA TYR A 274 9.49 9.12 -3.78
C TYR A 274 10.21 9.88 -4.91
N PRO A 275 10.78 11.07 -4.63
CA PRO A 275 11.60 11.79 -5.61
C PRO A 275 12.80 10.94 -6.06
N SER A 276 13.24 11.10 -7.31
CA SER A 276 14.33 10.31 -7.88
C SER A 276 15.65 10.52 -7.15
N GLU A 277 16.24 9.44 -6.63
CA GLU A 277 17.50 9.44 -5.89
C GLU A 277 18.76 9.35 -6.77
N SER A 278 18.59 9.29 -8.08
CA SER A 278 19.70 9.26 -9.04
C SER A 278 20.59 10.51 -8.98
N ILE A 279 20.12 11.59 -8.33
CA ILE A 279 20.82 12.85 -8.16
C ILE A 279 20.87 13.18 -6.66
N SER A 280 21.98 13.75 -6.18
CA SER A 280 22.20 14.12 -4.77
C SER A 280 21.04 14.92 -4.16
N PHE A 281 20.46 15.83 -4.93
CA PHE A 281 19.30 16.62 -4.54
C PHE A 281 18.07 15.77 -4.17
N GLY A 282 17.83 14.67 -4.89
CA GLY A 282 16.69 13.79 -4.61
C GLY A 282 16.83 13.01 -3.30
N LYS A 283 18.07 12.61 -2.96
CA LYS A 283 18.38 12.00 -1.66
C LYS A 283 18.15 12.98 -0.51
N GLU A 284 18.60 14.21 -0.66
CA GLU A 284 18.34 15.27 0.33
C GLU A 284 16.83 15.52 0.51
N LEU A 285 16.09 15.65 -0.59
CA LEU A 285 14.64 15.87 -0.54
C LEU A 285 13.90 14.72 0.16
N ARG A 286 14.28 13.46 -0.09
CA ARG A 286 13.68 12.30 0.58
C ARG A 286 13.95 12.31 2.09
N LEU A 287 15.19 12.58 2.53
CA LEU A 287 15.50 12.72 3.96
C LEU A 287 14.68 13.85 4.61
N VAL A 288 14.54 14.98 3.92
CA VAL A 288 13.71 16.10 4.40
C VAL A 288 12.23 15.72 4.49
N GLN A 289 11.69 14.95 3.53
CA GLN A 289 10.31 14.44 3.59
C GLN A 289 10.08 13.54 4.81
N GLU A 290 10.98 12.59 5.04
CA GLU A 290 10.89 11.66 6.17
C GLU A 290 10.96 12.41 7.50
N PHE A 291 11.90 13.34 7.63
CA PHE A 291 11.99 14.18 8.81
C PHE A 291 10.78 15.10 9.00
N PHE A 292 10.27 15.71 7.92
CA PHE A 292 9.09 16.55 7.94
C PHE A 292 7.87 15.80 8.50
N LEU A 293 7.63 14.57 8.01
CA LEU A 293 6.59 13.69 8.53
C LEU A 293 6.78 13.40 10.01
N VAL A 294 7.98 12.98 10.40
CA VAL A 294 8.31 12.61 11.78
C VAL A 294 8.12 13.78 12.72
N PHE A 295 8.72 14.93 12.42
CA PHE A 295 8.65 16.12 13.26
C PHE A 295 7.21 16.58 13.43
N CYS A 296 6.46 16.74 12.34
CA CYS A 296 5.07 17.18 12.41
C CYS A 296 4.20 16.23 13.25
N SER A 297 4.38 14.92 13.06
CA SER A 297 3.66 13.89 13.81
C SER A 297 3.98 13.95 15.30
N ILE A 298 5.26 14.05 15.67
CA ILE A 298 5.69 14.08 17.08
C ILE A 298 5.23 15.35 17.78
N ARG A 299 5.26 16.50 17.12
CA ARG A 299 4.69 17.75 17.66
C ARG A 299 3.21 17.61 17.96
N ASP A 300 2.44 17.03 17.04
CA ASP A 300 1.02 16.90 17.24
C ASP A 300 0.66 15.83 18.30
N ILE A 301 1.33 14.67 18.29
CA ILE A 301 1.16 13.62 19.30
C ILE A 301 1.44 14.16 20.70
N THR A 302 2.58 14.82 20.90
CA THR A 302 2.97 15.37 22.21
C THR A 302 2.07 16.52 22.64
N ARG A 303 1.65 17.41 21.72
CA ARG A 303 0.64 18.45 21.99
C ARG A 303 -0.66 17.84 22.49
N ARG A 304 -1.17 16.78 21.84
CA ARG A 304 -2.40 16.09 22.26
C ARG A 304 -2.23 15.45 23.64
N PHE A 305 -1.11 14.78 23.88
CA PHE A 305 -0.79 14.18 25.18
C PHE A 305 -0.78 15.23 26.30
N LEU A 306 -0.08 16.34 26.10
CA LEU A 306 0.09 17.41 27.09
C LEU A 306 -1.20 18.19 27.39
N LYS A 307 -2.19 18.15 26.48
CA LYS A 307 -3.54 18.68 26.76
C LYS A 307 -4.30 17.86 27.81
N GLN A 308 -3.93 16.60 28.03
CA GLN A 308 -4.63 15.68 28.93
C GLN A 308 -3.79 15.24 30.13
N ASN A 309 -2.46 15.24 29.98
CA ASN A 309 -1.52 14.72 30.97
C ASN A 309 -0.43 15.76 31.23
N ARG A 310 0.02 15.87 32.49
CA ARG A 310 1.06 16.84 32.88
C ARG A 310 2.47 16.25 32.84
N ASN A 311 2.60 14.97 33.18
CA ASN A 311 3.88 14.28 33.27
C ASN A 311 4.24 13.65 31.91
N ILE A 312 5.32 14.12 31.28
CA ILE A 312 5.77 13.58 29.98
C ILE A 312 6.30 12.14 30.08
N GLU A 313 6.72 11.70 31.27
CA GLU A 313 7.25 10.35 31.47
C GLU A 313 6.16 9.26 31.36
N GLU A 314 4.89 9.66 31.48
CA GLU A 314 3.72 8.78 31.27
C GLU A 314 3.35 8.61 29.79
N LEU A 315 4.10 9.21 28.86
CA LEU A 315 3.83 9.10 27.42
C LEU A 315 3.57 7.66 26.95
N PRO A 316 4.37 6.64 27.32
CA PRO A 316 4.18 5.26 26.85
C PRO A 316 2.89 4.60 27.35
N GLU A 317 2.28 5.12 28.42
CA GLU A 317 1.01 4.61 28.96
C GLU A 317 -0.19 5.06 28.13
N PHE A 318 -0.05 6.20 27.43
CA PHE A 318 -1.13 6.81 26.67
C PHE A 318 -0.87 6.85 25.16
N THR A 319 0.34 6.50 24.72
CA THR A 319 0.79 6.61 23.33
C THR A 319 1.50 5.34 22.89
N ALA A 320 1.12 4.82 21.72
CA ALA A 320 1.90 3.86 20.95
C ALA A 320 2.13 4.45 19.55
N ILE A 321 3.35 4.33 19.02
CA ILE A 321 3.68 4.81 17.67
C ILE A 321 4.22 3.63 16.86
N GLN A 322 3.57 3.33 15.74
CA GLN A 322 3.99 2.28 14.83
C GLN A 322 4.78 2.90 13.67
N LEU A 323 5.99 2.40 13.45
CA LEU A 323 6.87 2.75 12.34
C LEU A 323 6.59 1.77 11.19
N ASN A 324 5.96 2.27 10.12
CA ASN A 324 5.67 1.48 8.92
C ASN A 324 6.88 1.53 7.97
N ASP A 325 7.71 0.50 8.03
CA ASP A 325 9.02 0.43 7.38
C ASP A 325 10.04 1.46 7.93
N THR A 326 11.19 1.64 7.28
CA THR A 326 12.27 2.50 7.78
C THR A 326 12.04 4.00 7.60
N HIS A 327 11.14 4.42 6.71
CA HIS A 327 10.92 5.83 6.40
C HIS A 327 10.67 6.73 7.65
N PRO A 328 9.86 6.32 8.65
CA PRO A 328 9.71 7.10 9.89
C PRO A 328 10.74 6.76 10.99
N ALA A 329 11.86 6.08 10.70
CA ALA A 329 12.83 5.65 11.72
C ALA A 329 13.49 6.83 12.48
N LEU A 330 13.54 8.02 11.87
CA LEU A 330 13.98 9.25 12.56
C LEU A 330 13.11 9.60 13.77
N THR A 331 11.94 8.99 13.94
CA THR A 331 11.11 9.13 15.15
C THR A 331 11.87 8.80 16.41
N VAL A 332 12.80 7.83 16.35
CA VAL A 332 13.67 7.48 17.49
C VAL A 332 14.50 8.68 17.93
N ALA A 333 15.18 9.34 16.99
CA ALA A 333 16.05 10.47 17.27
C ALA A 333 15.26 11.74 17.61
N GLU A 334 14.14 12.01 16.91
CA GLU A 334 13.33 13.20 17.17
C GLU A 334 12.62 13.14 18.54
N LEU A 335 12.12 11.97 18.93
CA LEU A 335 11.50 11.84 20.26
C LEU A 335 12.57 11.98 21.37
N MET A 336 13.78 11.44 21.17
CA MET A 336 14.91 11.69 22.06
C MET A 336 15.24 13.18 22.16
N ARG A 337 15.33 13.88 21.02
CA ARG A 337 15.61 15.32 20.96
C ARG A 337 14.56 16.12 21.73
N LEU A 338 13.28 15.85 21.50
CA LEU A 338 12.19 16.52 22.22
C LEU A 338 12.28 16.28 23.73
N LEU A 339 12.52 15.04 24.16
CA LEU A 339 12.56 14.69 25.58
C LEU A 339 13.77 15.29 26.29
N VAL A 340 14.97 15.19 25.69
CA VAL A 340 16.22 15.65 26.28
C VAL A 340 16.37 17.17 26.16
N ASP A 341 16.26 17.70 24.95
CA ASP A 341 16.62 19.10 24.68
C ASP A 341 15.51 20.06 25.11
N GLU A 342 14.24 19.70 24.96
CA GLU A 342 13.11 20.60 25.26
C GLU A 342 12.41 20.30 26.58
N ARG A 343 12.26 19.01 26.92
CA ARG A 343 11.58 18.59 28.16
C ARG A 343 12.53 18.32 29.32
N ARG A 344 13.85 18.42 29.09
CA ARG A 344 14.89 18.23 30.11
C ARG A 344 14.80 16.89 30.84
N VAL A 345 14.33 15.85 30.15
CA VAL A 345 14.31 14.50 30.66
C VAL A 345 15.73 13.93 30.57
N PRO A 346 16.32 13.41 31.66
CA PRO A 346 17.63 12.77 31.61
C PRO A 346 17.67 11.63 30.59
N TRP A 347 18.83 11.48 29.93
CA TRP A 347 18.99 10.59 28.79
C TRP A 347 18.43 9.18 29.00
N ASP A 348 18.78 8.50 30.10
CA ASP A 348 18.38 7.11 30.31
C ASP A 348 16.86 6.96 30.51
N ARG A 349 16.22 7.97 31.13
CA ARG A 349 14.76 8.04 31.27
C ARG A 349 14.10 8.35 29.93
N ALA A 350 14.65 9.28 29.15
CA ALA A 350 14.19 9.60 27.80
C ALA A 350 14.25 8.36 26.91
N TRP A 351 15.36 7.61 26.93
CA TRP A 351 15.54 6.39 26.16
C TRP A 351 14.54 5.31 26.55
N ASN A 352 14.24 5.15 27.85
CA ASN A 352 13.17 4.25 28.31
C ASN A 352 11.79 4.64 27.75
N ILE A 353 11.46 5.93 27.75
CA ILE A 353 10.20 6.43 27.20
C ILE A 353 10.13 6.14 25.69
N VAL A 354 11.20 6.46 24.94
CA VAL A 354 11.26 6.22 23.49
C VAL A 354 11.07 4.74 23.19
N THR A 355 11.88 3.88 23.79
CA THR A 355 11.84 2.44 23.52
C THR A 355 10.49 1.81 23.85
N ARG A 356 9.79 2.26 24.90
CA ARG A 356 8.45 1.74 25.27
C ARG A 356 7.30 2.33 24.44
N THR A 357 7.54 3.41 23.70
CA THR A 357 6.52 4.08 22.88
C THR A 357 6.52 3.57 21.44
N LEU A 358 7.67 3.14 20.91
CA LEU A 358 7.86 2.84 19.49
C LEU A 358 7.84 1.34 19.18
N ALA A 359 7.20 0.96 18.09
CA ALA A 359 7.26 -0.37 17.50
C ALA A 359 7.56 -0.29 16.00
N PHE A 360 8.29 -1.26 15.46
CA PHE A 360 8.78 -1.26 14.07
C PHE A 360 8.27 -2.46 13.27
N THR A 361 7.70 -2.20 12.09
CA THR A 361 7.35 -3.24 11.12
C THR A 361 8.29 -3.19 9.93
N ASN A 362 8.96 -4.30 9.64
CA ASN A 362 9.82 -4.45 8.47
C ASN A 362 9.04 -5.11 7.31
N HIS A 363 9.26 -4.61 6.09
CA HIS A 363 8.59 -5.07 4.86
C HIS A 363 9.54 -5.59 3.79
N THR A 364 10.84 -5.68 4.06
CA THR A 364 11.85 -6.04 3.07
C THR A 364 12.96 -6.90 3.67
N LEU A 365 13.37 -7.90 2.88
CA LEU A 365 14.56 -8.72 3.14
C LEU A 365 15.75 -8.32 2.27
N MET A 366 15.52 -7.53 1.22
CA MET A 366 16.57 -7.15 0.26
C MET A 366 17.51 -6.12 0.89
N PRO A 367 18.81 -6.43 1.06
CA PRO A 367 19.76 -5.50 1.67
C PRO A 367 19.83 -4.14 0.97
N GLU A 368 19.71 -4.12 -0.36
CA GLU A 368 19.69 -2.91 -1.17
C GLU A 368 18.47 -2.02 -0.96
N ALA A 369 17.40 -2.56 -0.38
CA ALA A 369 16.18 -1.82 -0.05
C ALA A 369 16.19 -1.30 1.40
N LEU A 370 17.19 -1.65 2.21
CA LEU A 370 17.35 -1.11 3.55
C LEU A 370 17.96 0.28 3.47
N GLU A 371 17.23 1.23 4.02
CA GLU A 371 17.60 2.63 3.92
C GLU A 371 18.87 2.96 4.71
N MET A 372 19.81 3.62 4.03
CA MET A 372 21.04 4.15 4.59
C MET A 372 21.25 5.59 4.11
N TRP A 373 21.55 6.48 5.04
CA TRP A 373 21.84 7.89 4.75
C TRP A 373 23.32 8.19 4.98
N SER A 374 23.98 8.93 4.08
CA SER A 374 25.36 9.35 4.36
C SER A 374 25.40 10.25 5.58
N VAL A 375 26.45 10.08 6.40
CA VAL A 375 26.66 10.92 7.59
C VAL A 375 26.77 12.40 7.20
N GLU A 376 27.45 12.71 6.09
CA GLU A 376 27.57 14.08 5.57
C GLU A 376 26.20 14.72 5.26
N LEU A 377 25.28 13.95 4.68
CA LEU A 377 23.94 14.44 4.37
C LEU A 377 23.14 14.66 5.65
N MET A 378 23.20 13.71 6.60
CA MET A 378 22.54 13.88 7.90
C MET A 378 23.12 15.04 8.71
N GLU A 379 24.43 15.25 8.66
CA GLU A 379 25.09 16.38 9.33
C GLU A 379 24.62 17.72 8.76
N LYS A 380 24.52 17.80 7.43
CA LYS A 380 24.00 18.98 6.74
C LYS A 380 22.56 19.28 7.12
N VAL A 381 21.67 18.29 7.04
CA VAL A 381 20.21 18.50 7.16
C VAL A 381 19.73 18.48 8.61
N LEU A 382 20.27 17.58 9.43
CA LEU A 382 19.80 17.25 10.78
C LEU A 382 20.99 17.07 11.76
N PRO A 383 21.81 18.13 11.98
CA PRO A 383 23.05 18.01 12.75
C PRO A 383 22.82 17.51 14.18
N ARG A 384 21.72 17.95 14.82
CA ARG A 384 21.39 17.53 16.19
C ARG A 384 20.96 16.06 16.26
N HIS A 385 20.19 15.58 15.29
CA HIS A 385 19.75 14.18 15.25
C HIS A 385 20.93 13.24 15.02
N LEU A 386 21.90 13.65 14.20
CA LEU A 386 23.12 12.89 14.01
C LEU A 386 23.91 12.72 15.32
N GLN A 387 24.06 13.78 16.13
CA GLN A 387 24.69 13.68 17.46
C GLN A 387 23.93 12.70 18.38
N ILE A 388 22.60 12.75 18.38
CA ILE A 388 21.76 11.83 19.16
C ILE A 388 21.96 10.38 18.69
N ILE A 389 22.00 10.14 17.38
CA ILE A 389 22.22 8.81 16.80
C ILE A 389 23.60 8.27 17.16
N TYR A 390 24.64 9.11 17.14
CA TYR A 390 25.97 8.72 17.60
C TYR A 390 25.99 8.35 19.08
N GLU A 391 25.30 9.12 19.94
CA GLU A 391 25.23 8.81 21.37
C GLU A 391 24.43 7.52 21.65
N ILE A 392 23.33 7.28 20.91
CA ILE A 392 22.61 6.00 20.95
C ILE A 392 23.56 4.86 20.56
N ASN A 393 24.29 5.01 19.46
CA ASN A 393 25.23 4.00 18.97
C ASN A 393 26.33 3.71 20.00
N ARG A 394 26.96 4.76 20.55
CA ARG A 394 28.03 4.64 21.53
C ARG A 394 27.56 3.88 22.77
N ARG A 395 26.47 4.33 23.41
CA ARG A 395 25.91 3.66 24.60
C ARG A 395 25.52 2.21 24.33
N PHE A 396 24.93 1.95 23.17
CA PHE A 396 24.58 0.59 22.78
C PHE A 396 25.82 -0.29 22.65
N LEU A 397 26.82 0.10 21.86
CA LEU A 397 28.04 -0.70 21.67
C LEU A 397 28.83 -0.87 22.97
N ASP A 398 28.86 0.15 23.84
CA ASP A 398 29.45 0.05 25.17
C ASP A 398 28.70 -0.99 26.02
N SER A 399 27.36 -1.01 25.98
CA SER A 399 26.57 -2.03 26.68
C SER A 399 26.82 -3.45 26.15
N ILE A 400 27.05 -3.61 24.84
CA ILE A 400 27.40 -4.89 24.22
C ILE A 400 28.77 -5.37 24.70
N ARG A 401 29.76 -4.48 24.74
CA ARG A 401 31.11 -4.81 25.25
C ARG A 401 31.06 -5.22 26.73
N VAL A 402 30.28 -4.50 27.55
CA VAL A 402 30.09 -4.84 28.97
C VAL A 402 29.39 -6.19 29.14
N SER A 403 28.52 -6.61 28.21
CA SER A 403 27.87 -7.93 28.25
C SER A 403 28.81 -9.11 27.97
N GLY A 404 30.09 -8.85 27.67
CA GLY A 404 31.12 -9.87 27.45
C GLY A 404 31.28 -10.30 25.99
N VAL A 405 30.58 -9.66 25.05
CA VAL A 405 30.78 -9.88 23.61
C VAL A 405 32.09 -9.20 23.19
N THR A 406 33.09 -10.00 22.80
CA THR A 406 34.40 -9.54 22.33
C THR A 406 34.60 -9.69 20.82
N ASP A 407 33.61 -10.24 20.10
CA ASP A 407 33.65 -10.36 18.64
C ASP A 407 33.44 -8.98 17.98
N GLU A 408 34.55 -8.35 17.58
CA GLU A 408 34.55 -7.05 16.91
C GLU A 408 33.80 -7.06 15.56
N ALA A 409 33.75 -8.19 14.86
CA ALA A 409 32.98 -8.28 13.62
C ALA A 409 31.48 -8.23 13.94
N LYS A 410 31.04 -8.90 15.01
CA LYS A 410 29.65 -8.81 15.51
C LYS A 410 29.30 -7.41 15.98
N ILE A 411 30.17 -6.76 16.76
CA ILE A 411 29.97 -5.37 17.20
C ILE A 411 29.82 -4.44 16.00
N ARG A 412 30.66 -4.58 14.97
CA ARG A 412 30.57 -3.81 13.73
C ARG A 412 29.25 -4.05 12.99
N ARG A 413 28.83 -5.30 12.85
CA ARG A 413 27.54 -5.64 12.24
C ARG A 413 26.37 -5.04 13.01
N MET A 414 26.45 -4.92 14.33
CA MET A 414 25.38 -4.34 15.17
C MET A 414 25.42 -2.81 15.29
N SER A 415 26.46 -2.12 14.82
CA SER A 415 26.53 -0.65 14.88
C SER A 415 25.37 0.01 14.11
N LEU A 416 25.02 1.25 14.47
CA LEU A 416 24.15 2.12 13.69
C LEU A 416 24.89 2.76 12.51
N ILE A 417 26.21 2.79 12.57
CA ILE A 417 27.08 3.42 11.57
C ILE A 417 27.76 2.31 10.77
N GLU A 418 27.57 2.36 9.45
CA GLU A 418 28.37 1.60 8.48
C GLU A 418 29.58 2.43 8.09
N GLU A 419 30.75 1.81 8.07
CA GLU A 419 32.04 2.48 7.85
C GLU A 419 32.62 2.12 6.46
N SER A 420 32.10 1.08 5.80
CA SER A 420 32.55 0.65 4.47
C SER A 420 31.92 1.49 3.36
N GLY A 421 32.75 2.01 2.46
CA GLY A 421 32.29 2.81 1.31
C GLY A 421 31.86 4.24 1.66
N GLY A 422 32.33 4.77 2.80
CA GLY A 422 31.92 6.07 3.36
C GLY A 422 30.94 5.89 4.52
N LYS A 423 30.94 6.82 5.47
CA LYS A 423 30.12 6.67 6.68
C LYS A 423 28.63 6.82 6.36
N GLN A 424 27.84 5.83 6.75
CA GLN A 424 26.39 5.82 6.56
C GLN A 424 25.65 5.45 7.84
N VAL A 425 24.47 6.01 8.04
CA VAL A 425 23.55 5.68 9.13
C VAL A 425 22.56 4.63 8.67
N ARG A 426 22.49 3.50 9.38
CA ARG A 426 21.63 2.36 9.08
C ARG A 426 20.26 2.54 9.75
N MET A 427 19.26 2.95 8.99
CA MET A 427 17.95 3.35 9.54
C MET A 427 17.15 2.17 10.09
N ALA A 428 17.26 1.00 9.47
CA ALA A 428 16.64 -0.21 9.99
C ALA A 428 17.21 -0.61 11.37
N HIS A 429 18.51 -0.39 11.58
CA HIS A 429 19.15 -0.64 12.87
C HIS A 429 18.63 0.36 13.91
N LEU A 430 18.56 1.65 13.56
CA LEU A 430 18.02 2.68 14.43
C LEU A 430 16.58 2.34 14.88
N ALA A 431 15.72 1.91 13.95
CA ALA A 431 14.35 1.51 14.24
C ALA A 431 14.30 0.27 15.16
N VAL A 432 15.13 -0.74 14.92
CA VAL A 432 15.24 -1.94 15.76
C VAL A 432 15.70 -1.58 17.18
N LEU A 433 16.71 -0.73 17.34
CA LEU A 433 17.20 -0.33 18.67
C LEU A 433 16.15 0.48 19.43
N GLY A 434 15.53 1.46 18.77
CA GLY A 434 14.61 2.41 19.39
C GLY A 434 13.20 1.91 19.65
N SER A 435 12.88 0.65 19.31
CA SER A 435 11.54 0.07 19.46
C SER A 435 11.50 -1.02 20.55
N HIS A 436 10.35 -1.27 21.18
CA HIS A 436 10.17 -2.43 22.09
C HIS A 436 9.77 -3.71 21.35
N SER A 437 9.22 -3.58 20.14
CA SER A 437 8.74 -4.70 19.33
C SER A 437 9.14 -4.50 17.88
N VAL A 438 9.61 -5.56 17.23
CA VAL A 438 9.93 -5.62 15.80
C VAL A 438 9.13 -6.77 15.18
N ASN A 439 8.42 -6.52 14.09
CA ASN A 439 7.64 -7.57 13.43
C ASN A 439 7.86 -7.65 11.93
N GLY A 440 7.79 -8.87 11.40
CA GLY A 440 7.60 -9.14 9.98
C GLY A 440 6.12 -9.24 9.61
N VAL A 441 5.86 -9.44 8.32
CA VAL A 441 4.52 -9.35 7.71
C VAL A 441 3.95 -10.66 7.15
N SER A 442 4.70 -11.75 7.32
CA SER A 442 4.28 -13.14 7.14
C SER A 442 5.14 -14.02 8.04
N LYS A 443 4.73 -15.27 8.28
CA LYS A 443 5.48 -16.20 9.13
C LYS A 443 6.91 -16.42 8.60
N LEU A 444 7.04 -16.80 7.32
CA LEU A 444 8.35 -17.04 6.70
C LEU A 444 9.21 -15.78 6.70
N HIS A 445 8.64 -14.63 6.32
CA HIS A 445 9.36 -13.36 6.36
C HIS A 445 9.87 -13.03 7.76
N SER A 446 9.05 -13.19 8.79
CA SER A 446 9.47 -12.91 10.17
C SER A 446 10.62 -13.82 10.63
N GLU A 447 10.66 -15.07 10.16
CA GLU A 447 11.79 -15.97 10.42
C GLU A 447 13.04 -15.57 9.64
N LEU A 448 12.91 -15.12 8.39
CA LEU A 448 14.03 -14.61 7.60
C LEU A 448 14.58 -13.30 8.16
N VAL A 449 13.73 -12.40 8.68
CA VAL A 449 14.14 -11.19 9.39
C VAL A 449 15.03 -11.55 10.59
N LYS A 450 14.70 -12.61 11.34
CA LYS A 450 15.51 -13.07 12.48
C LYS A 450 16.79 -13.76 12.04
N LYS A 451 16.77 -14.61 11.01
CA LYS A 451 17.90 -15.48 10.65
C LYS A 451 18.90 -14.83 9.71
N VAL A 452 18.43 -13.99 8.80
CA VAL A 452 19.22 -13.40 7.72
C VAL A 452 19.51 -11.94 8.01
N LEU A 453 18.47 -11.16 8.29
CA LEU A 453 18.60 -9.70 8.36
C LEU A 453 19.14 -9.20 9.70
N PHE A 454 18.61 -9.70 10.83
CA PHE A 454 18.96 -9.26 12.17
C PHE A 454 19.34 -10.40 13.14
N PRO A 455 20.20 -11.36 12.75
CA PRO A 455 20.55 -12.50 13.61
C PRO A 455 21.18 -12.08 14.94
N ASP A 456 22.06 -11.08 14.90
CA ASP A 456 22.75 -10.62 16.10
C ASP A 456 21.80 -9.92 17.09
N TYR A 457 20.80 -9.17 16.60
CA TYR A 457 19.77 -8.55 17.45
C TYR A 457 18.75 -9.57 17.97
N ALA A 458 18.35 -10.55 17.14
CA ALA A 458 17.43 -11.60 17.55
C ALA A 458 18.04 -12.47 18.66
N ALA A 459 19.35 -12.73 18.60
CA ALA A 459 20.07 -13.41 19.67
C ALA A 459 20.15 -12.59 20.96
N LEU A 460 20.31 -11.26 20.85
CA LEU A 460 20.36 -10.35 22.00
C LEU A 460 19.00 -10.18 22.69
N TRP A 461 17.92 -10.11 21.89
CA TRP A 461 16.56 -9.91 22.39
C TRP A 461 15.56 -10.91 21.79
N PRO A 462 15.55 -12.17 22.27
CA PRO A 462 14.70 -13.22 21.70
C PRO A 462 13.20 -12.89 21.68
N GLY A 463 12.71 -12.15 22.68
CA GLY A 463 11.29 -11.75 22.77
C GLY A 463 10.90 -10.51 21.94
N LYS A 464 11.85 -9.82 21.32
CA LYS A 464 11.60 -8.56 20.60
C LYS A 464 11.00 -8.77 19.21
N PHE A 465 11.37 -9.87 18.56
CA PHE A 465 10.98 -10.18 17.18
C PHE A 465 9.74 -11.07 17.12
N ASN A 466 8.67 -10.61 16.48
CA ASN A 466 7.43 -11.36 16.31
C ASN A 466 6.88 -11.30 14.88
N ASN A 467 5.72 -11.92 14.66
CA ASN A 467 5.02 -11.93 13.38
C ASN A 467 3.65 -11.25 13.50
N LYS A 468 3.28 -10.50 12.46
CA LYS A 468 1.90 -10.05 12.22
C LYS A 468 1.60 -10.23 10.74
N THR A 469 1.05 -11.38 10.38
CA THR A 469 0.67 -11.66 9.00
C THR A 469 -0.29 -10.58 8.52
N ASN A 470 0.00 -9.98 7.36
CA ASN A 470 -0.85 -8.96 6.76
C ASN A 470 -2.30 -9.42 6.56
N GLY A 471 -3.18 -8.45 6.32
CA GLY A 471 -4.57 -8.70 5.98
C GLY A 471 -5.15 -7.56 5.16
N ILE A 472 -6.35 -7.78 4.63
CA ILE A 472 -7.11 -6.83 3.82
C ILE A 472 -8.49 -6.58 4.44
N THR A 473 -9.03 -5.37 4.25
CA THR A 473 -10.38 -5.06 4.73
C THR A 473 -11.44 -5.72 3.83
N PRO A 474 -12.33 -6.58 4.37
CA PRO A 474 -13.43 -7.15 3.60
C PRO A 474 -14.46 -6.09 3.16
N ARG A 475 -14.57 -4.95 3.85
CA ARG A 475 -15.51 -3.88 3.51
C ARG A 475 -15.23 -3.32 2.12
N ARG A 476 -13.97 -3.00 1.83
CA ARG A 476 -13.60 -2.51 0.50
C ARG A 476 -13.49 -3.64 -0.51
N TRP A 477 -12.75 -4.70 -0.16
CA TRP A 477 -12.29 -5.69 -1.13
C TRP A 477 -13.28 -6.81 -1.44
N LEU A 478 -14.39 -6.91 -0.70
CA LEU A 478 -15.48 -7.84 -1.00
C LEU A 478 -16.83 -7.13 -0.97
N TYR A 479 -17.23 -6.53 0.15
CA TYR A 479 -18.55 -5.92 0.34
C TYR A 479 -18.83 -4.80 -0.68
N LYS A 480 -17.89 -3.86 -0.87
CA LYS A 480 -18.00 -2.76 -1.84
C LYS A 480 -17.55 -3.13 -3.26
N ALA A 481 -16.44 -3.85 -3.41
CA ALA A 481 -15.88 -4.16 -4.72
C ALA A 481 -16.72 -5.18 -5.49
N ASN A 482 -17.38 -6.11 -4.78
CA ASN A 482 -18.14 -7.20 -5.39
C ASN A 482 -19.52 -7.35 -4.74
N PRO A 483 -20.41 -6.36 -4.92
CA PRO A 483 -21.74 -6.36 -4.28
C PRO A 483 -22.59 -7.57 -4.69
N GLY A 484 -22.36 -8.13 -5.88
CA GLY A 484 -23.04 -9.37 -6.32
C GLY A 484 -22.64 -10.59 -5.50
N LEU A 485 -21.34 -10.77 -5.24
CA LEU A 485 -20.86 -11.86 -4.38
C LEU A 485 -21.21 -11.60 -2.92
N ALA A 486 -21.08 -10.36 -2.46
CA ALA A 486 -21.46 -9.97 -1.10
C ALA A 486 -22.95 -10.28 -0.83
N GLY A 487 -23.85 -9.95 -1.75
CA GLY A 487 -25.27 -10.28 -1.65
C GLY A 487 -25.52 -11.79 -1.60
N LEU A 488 -24.87 -12.57 -2.48
CA LEU A 488 -24.99 -14.04 -2.47
C LEU A 488 -24.52 -14.66 -1.14
N ILE A 489 -23.42 -14.14 -0.58
CA ILE A 489 -22.91 -14.59 0.73
C ILE A 489 -23.90 -14.23 1.83
N SER A 490 -24.35 -12.97 1.87
CA SER A 490 -25.29 -12.49 2.89
C SER A 490 -26.63 -13.22 2.87
N GLU A 491 -27.15 -13.57 1.71
CA GLU A 491 -28.35 -14.41 1.59
C GLU A 491 -28.13 -15.83 2.14
N ALA A 492 -26.92 -16.37 1.98
CA ALA A 492 -26.61 -17.74 2.37
C ALA A 492 -26.30 -17.87 3.88
N ILE A 493 -25.60 -16.89 4.47
CA ILE A 493 -25.05 -17.01 5.83
C ILE A 493 -25.30 -15.79 6.73
N GLY A 494 -26.04 -14.77 6.26
CA GLY A 494 -26.27 -13.50 6.96
C GLY A 494 -25.11 -12.50 6.82
N ASP A 495 -25.21 -11.33 7.46
CA ASP A 495 -24.26 -10.20 7.28
C ASP A 495 -23.07 -10.19 8.25
N ALA A 496 -22.99 -11.15 9.18
CA ALA A 496 -21.95 -11.17 10.21
C ALA A 496 -20.52 -11.19 9.63
N TRP A 497 -20.33 -11.79 8.44
CA TRP A 497 -19.04 -11.93 7.77
C TRP A 497 -18.35 -10.59 7.44
N ILE A 498 -19.10 -9.48 7.36
CA ILE A 498 -18.55 -8.16 7.00
C ILE A 498 -17.57 -7.67 8.08
N THR A 499 -17.81 -8.05 9.33
CA THR A 499 -16.95 -7.73 10.49
C THR A 499 -16.30 -8.94 11.13
N ASP A 500 -16.75 -10.15 10.83
CA ASP A 500 -16.11 -11.40 11.27
C ASP A 500 -15.90 -12.34 10.07
N LEU A 501 -14.78 -12.16 9.38
CA LEU A 501 -14.54 -12.84 8.10
C LEU A 501 -14.41 -14.37 8.23
N ASP A 502 -14.19 -14.90 9.44
CA ASP A 502 -14.14 -16.34 9.68
C ASP A 502 -15.51 -17.01 9.46
N GLU A 503 -16.60 -16.24 9.51
CA GLU A 503 -17.95 -16.70 9.17
C GLU A 503 -18.07 -17.24 7.73
N LEU A 504 -17.18 -16.83 6.81
CA LEU A 504 -17.14 -17.35 5.44
C LEU A 504 -16.95 -18.87 5.39
N GLN A 505 -16.41 -19.51 6.44
CA GLN A 505 -16.29 -20.96 6.52
C GLN A 505 -17.62 -21.69 6.37
N LYS A 506 -18.74 -21.04 6.70
CA LYS A 506 -20.11 -21.57 6.54
C LYS A 506 -20.48 -21.79 5.07
N LEU A 507 -19.75 -21.19 4.12
CA LEU A 507 -19.92 -21.43 2.68
C LEU A 507 -19.28 -22.73 2.21
N ALA A 508 -18.35 -23.32 2.96
CA ALA A 508 -17.65 -24.54 2.56
C ALA A 508 -18.59 -25.71 2.18
N PRO A 509 -19.65 -26.04 2.95
CA PRO A 509 -20.62 -27.06 2.54
C PRO A 509 -21.44 -26.64 1.30
N LEU A 510 -21.70 -25.35 1.11
CA LEU A 510 -22.45 -24.83 -0.04
C LEU A 510 -21.65 -24.93 -1.34
N ALA A 511 -20.32 -25.05 -1.28
CA ALA A 511 -19.50 -25.30 -2.46
C ALA A 511 -19.84 -26.64 -3.15
N GLU A 512 -20.48 -27.58 -2.45
CA GLU A 512 -20.95 -28.84 -3.02
C GLU A 512 -22.34 -28.72 -3.68
N ASP A 513 -23.15 -27.74 -3.27
CA ASP A 513 -24.50 -27.51 -3.81
C ASP A 513 -24.42 -27.03 -5.27
N PRO A 514 -25.01 -27.76 -6.24
CA PRO A 514 -25.08 -27.32 -7.63
C PRO A 514 -25.77 -25.95 -7.80
N THR A 515 -26.82 -25.67 -7.02
CA THR A 515 -27.60 -24.43 -7.13
C THR A 515 -26.77 -23.23 -6.70
N PHE A 516 -26.08 -23.33 -5.56
CA PHE A 516 -25.16 -22.31 -5.11
C PHE A 516 -24.03 -22.06 -6.12
N ARG A 517 -23.43 -23.12 -6.68
CA ARG A 517 -22.37 -23.01 -7.69
C ARG A 517 -22.83 -22.32 -8.96
N GLU A 518 -24.05 -22.57 -9.43
CA GLU A 518 -24.61 -21.90 -10.61
C GLU A 518 -24.79 -20.40 -10.35
N ARG A 519 -25.36 -20.03 -9.19
CA ARG A 519 -25.51 -18.62 -8.79
C ARG A 519 -24.15 -17.93 -8.65
N PHE A 520 -23.18 -18.60 -8.04
CA PHE A 520 -21.80 -18.12 -7.90
C PHE A 520 -21.13 -17.87 -9.25
N ALA A 521 -21.29 -18.80 -10.20
CA ALA A 521 -20.80 -18.64 -11.58
C ALA A 521 -21.46 -17.45 -12.28
N GLY A 522 -22.77 -17.26 -12.10
CA GLY A 522 -23.51 -16.10 -12.61
C GLY A 522 -22.95 -14.76 -12.11
N VAL A 523 -22.64 -14.68 -10.80
CA VAL A 523 -22.00 -13.50 -10.19
C VAL A 523 -20.63 -13.23 -10.82
N LYS A 524 -19.77 -14.26 -10.94
CA LYS A 524 -18.44 -14.13 -11.57
C LYS A 524 -18.55 -13.64 -13.02
N ARG A 525 -19.44 -14.25 -13.81
CA ARG A 525 -19.68 -13.86 -15.20
C ARG A 525 -20.16 -12.42 -15.33
N ALA A 526 -21.05 -11.96 -14.44
CA ALA A 526 -21.51 -10.57 -14.44
C ALA A 526 -20.38 -9.58 -14.12
N ALA A 527 -19.48 -9.91 -13.19
CA ALA A 527 -18.28 -9.12 -12.93
C ALA A 527 -17.36 -9.05 -14.16
N LYS A 528 -17.16 -10.18 -14.85
CA LYS A 528 -16.36 -10.26 -16.08
C LYS A 528 -16.97 -9.45 -17.22
N ALA A 529 -18.29 -9.45 -17.38
CA ALA A 529 -18.97 -8.62 -18.38
C ALA A 529 -18.74 -7.12 -18.14
N LYS A 530 -18.88 -6.66 -16.88
CA LYS A 530 -18.59 -5.26 -16.52
C LYS A 530 -17.14 -4.87 -16.81
N LEU A 531 -16.20 -5.78 -16.58
CA LEU A 531 -14.78 -5.54 -16.87
C LEU A 531 -14.50 -5.57 -18.39
N ALA A 532 -15.13 -6.47 -19.13
CA ALA A 532 -15.03 -6.50 -20.59
C ALA A 532 -15.52 -5.18 -21.22
N ASP A 533 -16.64 -4.64 -20.74
CA ASP A 533 -17.13 -3.32 -21.15
C ASP A 533 -16.15 -2.20 -20.81
N TYR A 534 -15.50 -2.27 -19.65
CA TYR A 534 -14.48 -1.31 -19.24
C TYR A 534 -13.25 -1.38 -20.17
N PHE A 535 -12.77 -2.58 -20.52
CA PHE A 535 -11.67 -2.74 -21.47
C PHE A 535 -12.06 -2.21 -22.86
N ALA A 536 -13.23 -2.57 -23.38
CA ALA A 536 -13.70 -2.04 -24.66
C ALA A 536 -13.71 -0.50 -24.68
N LYS A 537 -14.16 0.14 -23.59
CA LYS A 537 -14.20 1.61 -23.47
C LYS A 537 -12.82 2.26 -23.33
N THR A 538 -11.89 1.64 -22.60
CA THR A 538 -10.60 2.27 -22.24
C THR A 538 -9.42 1.88 -23.12
N THR A 539 -9.44 0.69 -23.71
CA THR A 539 -8.36 0.16 -24.54
C THR A 539 -8.79 -0.16 -25.97
N GLY A 540 -10.10 -0.22 -26.24
CA GLY A 540 -10.66 -0.67 -27.51
C GLY A 540 -10.61 -2.18 -27.72
N VAL A 541 -10.06 -2.95 -26.76
CA VAL A 541 -9.98 -4.41 -26.86
C VAL A 541 -11.29 -5.02 -26.38
N VAL A 542 -12.01 -5.67 -27.29
CA VAL A 542 -13.21 -6.44 -26.99
C VAL A 542 -12.82 -7.86 -26.59
N VAL A 543 -13.29 -8.30 -25.43
CA VAL A 543 -13.02 -9.62 -24.86
C VAL A 543 -14.31 -10.33 -24.46
N SER A 544 -14.31 -11.66 -24.51
CA SER A 544 -15.48 -12.45 -24.10
C SER A 544 -15.50 -12.66 -22.57
N PRO A 545 -16.62 -12.42 -21.86
CA PRO A 545 -16.74 -12.72 -20.45
C PRO A 545 -16.78 -14.22 -20.13
N ASP A 546 -16.87 -15.08 -21.15
CA ASP A 546 -16.86 -16.54 -21.00
C ASP A 546 -15.43 -17.12 -21.01
N ALA A 547 -14.45 -16.35 -21.51
CA ALA A 547 -13.03 -16.71 -21.52
C ALA A 547 -12.40 -16.65 -20.12
N VAL A 548 -11.34 -17.42 -19.87
CA VAL A 548 -10.56 -17.34 -18.61
C VAL A 548 -9.95 -15.96 -18.47
N PHE A 549 -10.24 -15.24 -17.38
CA PHE A 549 -9.57 -13.98 -17.08
C PHE A 549 -8.36 -14.24 -16.19
N ASP A 550 -7.19 -14.23 -16.82
CA ASP A 550 -5.89 -14.50 -16.20
C ASP A 550 -5.15 -13.18 -15.91
N MET A 551 -4.98 -12.84 -14.63
CA MET A 551 -4.59 -11.50 -14.22
C MET A 551 -3.28 -11.43 -13.42
N GLN A 552 -2.37 -10.57 -13.89
CA GLN A 552 -1.18 -10.15 -13.15
C GLN A 552 -1.21 -8.63 -12.90
N ALA A 553 -1.81 -8.23 -11.78
CA ALA A 553 -2.01 -6.83 -11.40
C ALA A 553 -1.15 -6.40 -10.20
N LYS A 554 0.05 -5.87 -10.45
CA LYS A 554 1.02 -5.41 -9.42
C LYS A 554 2.09 -4.49 -10.03
N ARG A 555 2.92 -3.87 -9.18
CA ARG A 555 4.10 -3.10 -9.63
C ARG A 555 4.93 -3.93 -10.62
N ILE A 556 5.36 -3.32 -11.72
CA ILE A 556 6.22 -3.99 -12.72
C ILE A 556 7.64 -4.02 -12.20
N HIS A 557 8.20 -5.22 -12.07
CA HIS A 557 9.54 -5.44 -11.54
C HIS A 557 10.01 -6.84 -11.97
N GLU A 558 11.31 -6.99 -12.23
CA GLU A 558 11.88 -8.26 -12.67
C GLU A 558 11.60 -9.44 -11.72
N TYR A 559 11.76 -9.28 -10.40
CA TYR A 559 11.47 -10.37 -9.44
C TYR A 559 9.99 -10.76 -9.37
N LYS A 560 9.07 -9.88 -9.81
CA LYS A 560 7.62 -10.18 -9.91
C LYS A 560 7.28 -10.97 -11.18
N ARG A 561 8.26 -11.13 -12.08
CA ARG A 561 8.28 -11.98 -13.26
C ARG A 561 7.11 -11.78 -14.21
N GLN A 562 6.70 -10.53 -14.46
CA GLN A 562 5.79 -10.25 -15.59
C GLN A 562 6.37 -10.71 -16.93
N LEU A 563 7.71 -10.74 -17.05
CA LEU A 563 8.40 -11.30 -18.21
C LEU A 563 8.17 -12.82 -18.36
N LEU A 564 8.14 -13.59 -17.26
CA LEU A 564 7.80 -15.02 -17.30
C LEU A 564 6.37 -15.26 -17.83
N ASN A 565 5.42 -14.43 -17.41
CA ASN A 565 4.07 -14.51 -17.93
C ASN A 565 3.99 -14.08 -19.41
N ALA A 566 4.70 -13.03 -19.81
CA ALA A 566 4.80 -12.63 -21.21
C ALA A 566 5.41 -13.76 -22.08
N MET A 567 6.39 -14.51 -21.58
CA MET A 567 6.94 -15.69 -22.25
C MET A 567 5.89 -16.80 -22.44
N HIS A 568 5.01 -17.02 -21.46
CA HIS A 568 3.90 -17.96 -21.57
C HIS A 568 2.86 -17.50 -22.61
N VAL A 569 2.54 -16.21 -22.65
CA VAL A 569 1.68 -15.63 -23.70
C VAL A 569 2.26 -15.88 -25.10
N ILE A 570 3.57 -15.68 -25.26
CA ILE A 570 4.28 -15.97 -26.52
C ILE A 570 4.19 -17.45 -26.86
N HIS A 571 4.42 -18.34 -25.88
CA HIS A 571 4.34 -19.78 -26.08
C HIS A 571 2.95 -20.21 -26.58
N ASP A 572 1.88 -19.79 -25.91
CA ASP A 572 0.50 -20.14 -26.28
C ASP A 572 0.13 -19.56 -27.65
N TYR A 573 0.53 -18.33 -27.95
CA TYR A 573 0.32 -17.73 -29.27
C TYR A 573 0.98 -18.55 -30.40
N LEU A 574 2.21 -19.00 -30.20
CA LEU A 574 2.93 -19.80 -31.19
C LEU A 574 2.27 -21.17 -31.38
N ARG A 575 1.82 -21.82 -30.31
CA ARG A 575 1.07 -23.08 -30.39
C ARG A 575 -0.22 -22.95 -31.18
N VAL A 576 -1.00 -21.90 -30.92
CA VAL A 576 -2.25 -21.66 -31.64
C VAL A 576 -2.01 -21.36 -33.12
N THR A 577 -0.98 -20.56 -33.44
CA THR A 577 -0.77 -20.08 -34.81
C THR A 577 0.04 -21.01 -35.71
N GLU A 578 0.87 -21.89 -35.15
CA GLU A 578 1.81 -22.72 -35.91
C GLU A 578 1.64 -24.23 -35.67
N ASP A 579 1.21 -24.63 -34.46
CA ASP A 579 1.09 -26.05 -34.11
C ASP A 579 -0.36 -26.55 -34.29
N GLY A 580 -1.30 -25.67 -34.65
CA GLY A 580 -2.72 -25.99 -34.74
C GLY A 580 -3.35 -26.34 -33.39
N TYR A 581 -2.73 -25.94 -32.29
CA TYR A 581 -3.25 -26.18 -30.95
C TYR A 581 -4.53 -25.39 -30.71
N THR A 582 -5.57 -26.05 -30.21
CA THR A 582 -6.82 -25.42 -29.79
C THR A 582 -6.88 -25.47 -28.26
N PRO A 583 -6.83 -24.31 -27.57
CA PRO A 583 -6.92 -24.28 -26.12
C PRO A 583 -8.26 -24.85 -25.62
N PRO A 584 -8.29 -25.54 -24.46
CA PRO A 584 -9.54 -26.06 -23.88
C PRO A 584 -10.60 -24.98 -23.61
N ALA A 585 -10.16 -23.74 -23.36
CA ALA A 585 -11.02 -22.57 -23.22
C ALA A 585 -10.27 -21.32 -23.73
N PRO A 586 -10.98 -20.32 -24.31
CA PRO A 586 -10.38 -19.03 -24.63
C PRO A 586 -9.84 -18.34 -23.37
N ARG A 587 -8.76 -17.57 -23.51
CA ARG A 587 -8.07 -16.91 -22.40
C ARG A 587 -7.81 -15.43 -22.70
N VAL A 588 -8.00 -14.61 -21.69
CA VAL A 588 -7.70 -13.17 -21.69
C VAL A 588 -6.61 -12.93 -20.65
N TYR A 589 -5.40 -12.64 -21.12
CA TYR A 589 -4.28 -12.25 -20.28
C TYR A 589 -4.37 -10.76 -19.96
N VAL A 590 -4.45 -10.43 -18.69
CA VAL A 590 -4.59 -9.06 -18.21
C VAL A 590 -3.38 -8.68 -17.36
N PHE A 591 -2.62 -7.70 -17.85
CA PHE A 591 -1.53 -7.09 -17.12
C PHE A 591 -1.94 -5.71 -16.62
N ALA A 592 -1.59 -5.38 -15.38
CA ALA A 592 -1.82 -4.06 -14.83
C ALA A 592 -0.70 -3.69 -13.85
N GLY A 593 -0.07 -2.53 -14.02
CA GLY A 593 1.02 -2.12 -13.15
C GLY A 593 1.76 -0.90 -13.65
N LYS A 594 2.49 -0.27 -12.73
CA LYS A 594 3.38 0.86 -13.02
C LYS A 594 4.84 0.42 -12.88
N ALA A 595 5.70 0.90 -13.78
CA ALA A 595 7.15 0.83 -13.65
C ALA A 595 7.67 2.10 -12.96
N ALA A 596 8.74 2.01 -12.17
CA ALA A 596 9.36 3.23 -11.65
C ALA A 596 9.98 4.04 -12.81
N PRO A 597 9.97 5.39 -12.77
CA PRO A 597 10.31 6.20 -13.96
C PRO A 597 11.74 5.95 -14.50
N GLY A 598 12.69 5.69 -13.59
CA GLY A 598 14.09 5.40 -13.93
C GLY A 598 14.42 3.92 -14.11
N TYR A 599 13.44 3.00 -14.02
CA TYR A 599 13.69 1.56 -14.08
C TYR A 599 13.46 1.05 -15.52
N PHE A 600 14.55 1.01 -16.28
CA PHE A 600 14.54 0.68 -17.71
C PHE A 600 13.85 -0.65 -18.01
N GLU A 601 14.25 -1.73 -17.33
CA GLU A 601 13.77 -3.08 -17.65
C GLU A 601 12.27 -3.25 -17.42
N ALA A 602 11.72 -2.64 -16.37
CA ALA A 602 10.29 -2.65 -16.09
C ALA A 602 9.50 -1.84 -17.13
N LYS A 603 10.04 -0.71 -17.61
CA LYS A 603 9.39 0.05 -18.68
C LYS A 603 9.39 -0.74 -19.99
N GLU A 604 10.49 -1.43 -20.30
CA GLU A 604 10.56 -2.28 -21.48
C GLU A 604 9.70 -3.56 -21.37
N ILE A 605 9.51 -4.11 -20.17
CA ILE A 605 8.52 -5.18 -19.96
C ILE A 605 7.10 -4.69 -20.27
N ILE A 606 6.72 -3.47 -19.84
CA ILE A 606 5.44 -2.86 -20.25
C ILE A 606 5.36 -2.72 -21.77
N HIS A 607 6.46 -2.27 -22.39
CA HIS A 607 6.54 -2.12 -23.84
C HIS A 607 6.31 -3.43 -24.58
N LEU A 608 6.97 -4.52 -24.15
CA LEU A 608 6.74 -5.86 -24.69
C LEU A 608 5.28 -6.27 -24.56
N ILE A 609 4.67 -6.12 -23.38
CA ILE A 609 3.27 -6.54 -23.15
C ILE A 609 2.30 -5.75 -24.05
N CYS A 610 2.52 -4.45 -24.22
CA CYS A 610 1.70 -3.63 -25.11
C CYS A 610 1.85 -4.06 -26.58
N ARG A 611 3.07 -4.37 -27.03
CA ARG A 611 3.33 -4.93 -28.36
C ARG A 611 2.67 -6.31 -28.56
N LEU A 612 2.76 -7.20 -27.58
CA LEU A 612 2.06 -8.49 -27.59
C LEU A 612 0.55 -8.30 -27.72
N SER A 613 -0.03 -7.38 -26.94
CA SER A 613 -1.45 -7.00 -27.04
C SER A 613 -1.82 -6.57 -28.46
N ARG A 614 -1.04 -5.70 -29.09
CA ARG A 614 -1.33 -5.23 -30.45
C ARG A 614 -1.26 -6.36 -31.49
N VAL A 615 -0.19 -7.16 -31.45
CA VAL A 615 0.05 -8.21 -32.45
C VAL A 615 -0.95 -9.36 -32.31
N ILE A 616 -1.12 -9.89 -31.10
CA ILE A 616 -1.94 -11.08 -30.86
C ILE A 616 -3.42 -10.76 -31.06
N ASN A 617 -3.90 -9.60 -30.57
CA ASN A 617 -5.31 -9.25 -30.69
C ASN A 617 -5.75 -8.98 -32.14
N ALA A 618 -4.81 -8.65 -33.03
CA ALA A 618 -5.04 -8.39 -34.45
C ALA A 618 -4.89 -9.64 -35.33
N ASP A 619 -4.23 -10.70 -34.85
CA ASP A 619 -4.09 -11.95 -35.61
C ASP A 619 -5.35 -12.80 -35.49
N LYS A 620 -6.10 -12.90 -36.60
CA LYS A 620 -7.34 -13.68 -36.69
C LYS A 620 -7.17 -15.18 -36.41
N ARG A 621 -5.95 -15.72 -36.50
CA ARG A 621 -5.68 -17.12 -36.16
C ARG A 621 -5.70 -17.36 -34.65
N ALA A 622 -5.37 -16.34 -33.86
CA ALA A 622 -5.24 -16.44 -32.41
C ALA A 622 -6.35 -15.68 -31.65
N SER A 623 -6.90 -14.61 -32.23
CA SER A 623 -7.72 -13.63 -31.52
C SER A 623 -9.00 -14.16 -30.89
N ASP A 624 -9.52 -15.29 -31.39
CA ASP A 624 -10.72 -15.94 -30.84
C ASP A 624 -10.40 -16.80 -29.61
N TRP A 625 -9.14 -17.20 -29.46
CA TRP A 625 -8.65 -18.06 -28.38
C TRP A 625 -7.83 -17.30 -27.35
N ILE A 626 -7.06 -16.31 -27.79
CA ILE A 626 -6.12 -15.56 -26.95
C ILE A 626 -6.35 -14.06 -27.16
N LYS A 627 -6.59 -13.36 -26.05
CA LYS A 627 -6.53 -11.89 -25.98
C LYS A 627 -5.53 -11.46 -24.93
N VAL A 628 -4.87 -10.33 -25.16
CA VAL A 628 -3.96 -9.71 -24.19
C VAL A 628 -4.40 -8.28 -23.96
N VAL A 629 -4.45 -7.85 -22.71
CA VAL A 629 -4.86 -6.50 -22.31
C VAL A 629 -3.85 -5.94 -21.33
N PHE A 630 -3.32 -4.75 -21.62
CA PHE A 630 -2.61 -3.94 -20.63
C PHE A 630 -3.56 -2.87 -20.07
N ALA A 631 -3.98 -3.02 -18.82
CA ALA A 631 -4.84 -2.08 -18.13
C ALA A 631 -4.00 -0.99 -17.46
N ALA A 632 -3.90 0.16 -18.14
CA ALA A 632 -3.08 1.28 -17.73
C ALA A 632 -3.56 1.96 -16.43
N ASP A 633 -2.63 2.62 -15.75
CA ASP A 633 -2.80 3.40 -14.53
C ASP A 633 -3.39 2.61 -13.36
N TYR A 634 -2.78 1.45 -13.09
CA TYR A 634 -3.17 0.59 -11.97
C TYR A 634 -3.15 1.35 -10.64
N ARG A 635 -4.32 1.39 -10.00
CA ARG A 635 -4.66 2.11 -8.77
C ARG A 635 -5.82 1.41 -8.08
N VAL A 636 -6.24 1.88 -6.91
CA VAL A 636 -7.30 1.23 -6.11
C VAL A 636 -8.60 1.12 -6.88
N SER A 637 -9.07 2.18 -7.55
CA SER A 637 -10.32 2.12 -8.34
C SER A 637 -10.27 1.09 -9.48
N LEU A 638 -9.11 0.90 -10.12
CA LEU A 638 -8.96 -0.10 -11.18
C LEU A 638 -8.90 -1.51 -10.57
N ALA A 639 -8.20 -1.68 -9.44
CA ALA A 639 -8.16 -2.94 -8.71
C ALA A 639 -9.56 -3.41 -8.29
N GLU A 640 -10.43 -2.50 -7.85
CA GLU A 640 -11.84 -2.78 -7.50
C GLU A 640 -12.67 -3.29 -8.68
N LYS A 641 -12.23 -3.08 -9.94
CA LYS A 641 -12.86 -3.63 -11.15
C LYS A 641 -12.23 -4.95 -11.58
N LEU A 642 -10.90 -5.07 -11.48
CA LEU A 642 -10.13 -6.25 -11.88
C LEU A 642 -10.39 -7.44 -10.96
N ILE A 643 -10.28 -7.24 -9.65
CA ILE A 643 -10.28 -8.32 -8.65
C ILE A 643 -11.57 -9.16 -8.67
N PRO A 644 -12.79 -8.56 -8.70
CA PRO A 644 -14.03 -9.34 -8.75
C PRO A 644 -14.16 -10.22 -9.99
N ALA A 645 -13.55 -9.80 -11.11
CA ALA A 645 -13.68 -10.44 -12.42
C ALA A 645 -12.59 -11.49 -12.71
N ALA A 646 -11.53 -11.58 -11.90
CA ALA A 646 -10.47 -12.56 -12.13
C ALA A 646 -10.93 -13.99 -11.90
N ASP A 647 -10.50 -14.87 -12.79
CA ASP A 647 -10.57 -16.33 -12.62
C ASP A 647 -9.23 -16.84 -12.09
N VAL A 648 -8.13 -16.37 -12.68
CA VAL A 648 -6.76 -16.73 -12.30
C VAL A 648 -6.01 -15.48 -11.82
N SER A 649 -5.27 -15.64 -10.72
CA SER A 649 -4.41 -14.61 -10.15
C SER A 649 -2.95 -15.07 -10.16
N GLU A 650 -2.12 -14.34 -10.91
CA GLU A 650 -0.69 -14.61 -11.10
C GLU A 650 0.16 -14.08 -9.93
N GLN A 651 0.66 -14.99 -9.09
CA GLN A 651 1.47 -14.71 -7.90
C GLN A 651 2.84 -15.38 -8.00
N ILE A 652 3.54 -15.01 -9.07
CA ILE A 652 4.67 -15.75 -9.62
C ILE A 652 6.03 -15.14 -9.29
N SER A 653 6.21 -14.46 -8.16
CA SER A 653 7.53 -13.92 -7.81
C SER A 653 8.58 -15.04 -7.62
N THR A 654 9.87 -14.75 -7.83
CA THR A 654 10.93 -15.73 -7.52
C THR A 654 10.89 -16.06 -6.02
N ALA A 655 10.90 -17.34 -5.65
CA ALA A 655 10.74 -17.74 -4.25
C ALA A 655 11.81 -17.11 -3.33
N GLY A 656 11.38 -16.54 -2.20
CA GLY A 656 12.23 -15.81 -1.27
C GLY A 656 12.28 -14.29 -1.49
N THR A 657 11.61 -13.74 -2.51
CA THR A 657 11.66 -12.31 -2.83
C THR A 657 10.44 -11.52 -2.32
N GLU A 658 9.28 -12.15 -2.13
CA GLU A 658 8.10 -11.51 -1.53
C GLU A 658 8.06 -11.67 -0.01
N ALA A 659 8.00 -10.53 0.69
CA ALA A 659 7.76 -10.53 2.13
C ALA A 659 6.36 -11.06 2.49
N SER A 660 5.35 -10.76 1.67
CA SER A 660 3.95 -11.15 1.91
C SER A 660 3.18 -11.09 0.60
N GLY A 661 2.67 -9.90 0.23
CA GLY A 661 1.73 -9.73 -0.88
C GLY A 661 0.30 -9.70 -0.35
N THR A 662 -0.41 -8.60 -0.59
CA THR A 662 -1.84 -8.44 -0.24
C THR A 662 -2.75 -8.49 -1.46
N GLY A 663 -2.18 -8.49 -2.67
CA GLY A 663 -2.94 -8.65 -3.92
C GLY A 663 -3.57 -10.03 -4.03
N ASN A 664 -2.79 -11.07 -3.73
CA ASN A 664 -3.23 -12.47 -3.69
C ASN A 664 -4.43 -12.69 -2.74
N MET A 665 -4.41 -12.08 -1.56
CA MET A 665 -5.50 -12.15 -0.59
C MET A 665 -6.81 -11.59 -1.19
N LYS A 666 -6.74 -10.49 -1.95
CA LYS A 666 -7.93 -9.86 -2.54
C LYS A 666 -8.52 -10.72 -3.65
N PHE A 667 -7.65 -11.26 -4.51
CA PHE A 667 -8.05 -12.15 -5.59
C PHE A 667 -8.69 -13.44 -5.05
N SER A 668 -8.05 -14.11 -4.10
CA SER A 668 -8.58 -15.35 -3.50
C SER A 668 -9.88 -15.10 -2.71
N LEU A 669 -9.99 -13.98 -1.98
CA LEU A 669 -11.25 -13.58 -1.32
C LEU A 669 -12.41 -13.35 -2.29
N ASN A 670 -12.12 -13.06 -3.57
CA ASN A 670 -13.11 -12.90 -4.64
C ASN A 670 -13.26 -14.14 -5.53
N GLY A 671 -12.71 -15.29 -5.09
CA GLY A 671 -12.86 -16.57 -5.77
C GLY A 671 -11.98 -16.74 -7.01
N ALA A 672 -10.93 -15.94 -7.18
CA ALA A 672 -9.90 -16.21 -8.18
C ALA A 672 -8.94 -17.27 -7.64
N LEU A 673 -8.63 -18.29 -8.45
CA LEU A 673 -7.65 -19.31 -8.10
C LEU A 673 -6.24 -18.79 -8.35
N THR A 674 -5.31 -19.12 -7.44
CA THR A 674 -3.94 -18.61 -7.52
C THR A 674 -3.04 -19.61 -8.23
N VAL A 675 -2.27 -19.11 -9.20
CA VAL A 675 -1.08 -19.76 -9.71
C VAL A 675 0.14 -19.02 -9.17
N GLY A 676 1.08 -19.74 -8.59
CA GLY A 676 2.17 -19.08 -7.88
C GLY A 676 3.23 -20.01 -7.32
N THR A 677 4.33 -19.39 -6.90
CA THR A 677 5.44 -20.03 -6.19
C THR A 677 5.15 -20.13 -4.68
N LEU A 678 5.93 -20.96 -3.97
CA LEU A 678 5.95 -20.97 -2.50
C LEU A 678 6.70 -19.75 -1.96
N ASP A 679 6.09 -18.58 -2.07
CA ASP A 679 6.66 -17.30 -1.67
C ASP A 679 5.66 -16.40 -0.94
N GLY A 680 6.14 -15.62 0.02
CA GLY A 680 5.33 -14.68 0.81
C GLY A 680 4.01 -15.29 1.32
N ALA A 681 2.90 -14.58 1.10
CA ALA A 681 1.57 -14.98 1.56
C ALA A 681 0.94 -16.12 0.73
N ASN A 682 1.55 -16.55 -0.38
CA ASN A 682 1.06 -17.73 -1.12
C ASN A 682 1.13 -18.99 -0.26
N ILE A 683 2.13 -19.09 0.61
CA ILE A 683 2.30 -20.22 1.54
C ILE A 683 1.09 -20.30 2.47
N GLU A 684 0.77 -19.20 3.14
CA GLU A 684 -0.35 -19.11 4.08
C GLU A 684 -1.69 -19.28 3.37
N ILE A 685 -1.87 -18.70 2.17
CA ILE A 685 -3.10 -18.87 1.38
C ILE A 685 -3.28 -20.34 0.99
N ARG A 686 -2.23 -21.00 0.49
CA ARG A 686 -2.29 -22.41 0.11
C ARG A 686 -2.62 -23.31 1.30
N GLU A 687 -2.07 -23.01 2.49
CA GLU A 687 -2.42 -23.69 3.73
C GLU A 687 -3.91 -23.51 4.08
N ALA A 688 -4.43 -22.29 3.96
CA ALA A 688 -5.81 -21.96 4.30
C ALA A 688 -6.82 -22.55 3.31
N VAL A 689 -6.62 -22.35 1.99
CA VAL A 689 -7.57 -22.78 0.97
C VAL A 689 -7.46 -24.25 0.62
N GLY A 690 -6.37 -24.92 0.98
CA GLY A 690 -6.07 -26.30 0.62
C GLY A 690 -5.22 -26.40 -0.65
N ALA A 691 -4.24 -27.30 -0.63
CA ALA A 691 -3.28 -27.49 -1.72
C ALA A 691 -3.93 -27.85 -3.06
N GLU A 692 -5.09 -28.52 -3.02
CA GLU A 692 -5.88 -28.92 -4.18
C GLU A 692 -6.54 -27.74 -4.91
N ASN A 693 -6.67 -26.58 -4.23
CA ASN A 693 -7.29 -25.36 -4.75
C ASN A 693 -6.28 -24.27 -5.11
N PHE A 694 -5.00 -24.62 -5.23
CA PHE A 694 -3.88 -23.72 -5.54
C PHE A 694 -2.95 -24.36 -6.59
N TYR A 695 -2.60 -23.64 -7.66
CA TYR A 695 -1.71 -24.13 -8.71
C TYR A 695 -0.26 -23.76 -8.40
N LEU A 696 0.42 -24.66 -7.69
CA LEU A 696 1.83 -24.50 -7.33
C LEU A 696 2.75 -24.89 -8.50
N PHE A 697 3.80 -24.11 -8.72
CA PHE A 697 4.93 -24.43 -9.59
C PHE A 697 6.24 -23.79 -9.09
N GLY A 698 7.34 -24.12 -9.78
CA GLY A 698 8.63 -23.48 -9.62
C GLY A 698 9.45 -23.95 -8.42
N LEU A 699 10.64 -23.41 -8.33
CA LEU A 699 11.62 -23.69 -7.27
C LEU A 699 11.16 -23.15 -5.91
N THR A 700 11.61 -23.82 -4.85
CA THR A 700 11.47 -23.37 -3.46
C THR A 700 12.60 -22.41 -3.07
N THR A 701 12.41 -21.60 -2.02
CA THR A 701 13.44 -20.67 -1.54
C THR A 701 14.81 -21.33 -1.31
N PRO A 702 14.93 -22.50 -0.63
CA PRO A 702 16.23 -23.15 -0.47
C PRO A 702 16.87 -23.60 -1.79
N GLU A 703 16.07 -23.97 -2.79
CA GLU A 703 16.59 -24.35 -4.10
C GLU A 703 17.11 -23.14 -4.88
N VAL A 704 16.39 -22.01 -4.81
CA VAL A 704 16.82 -20.73 -5.37
C VAL A 704 18.15 -20.28 -4.74
N GLU A 705 18.22 -20.26 -3.41
CA GLU A 705 19.42 -19.87 -2.66
C GLU A 705 20.61 -20.76 -3.01
N ARG A 706 20.41 -22.07 -3.09
CA ARG A 706 21.45 -23.02 -3.48
C ARG A 706 21.93 -22.77 -4.91
N MET A 707 21.02 -22.64 -5.88
CA MET A 707 21.38 -22.45 -7.29
C MET A 707 22.15 -21.16 -7.53
N LEU A 708 21.73 -20.07 -6.89
CA LEU A 708 22.42 -18.78 -6.99
C LEU A 708 23.72 -18.75 -6.19
N GLY A 709 23.75 -19.34 -4.99
CA GLY A 709 24.92 -19.37 -4.12
C GLY A 709 26.06 -20.24 -4.64
N GLU A 710 25.74 -21.39 -5.24
CA GLU A 710 26.72 -22.29 -5.86
C GLU A 710 27.09 -21.87 -7.30
N GLY A 711 26.34 -20.95 -7.91
CA GLY A 711 26.50 -20.56 -9.31
C GLY A 711 26.19 -21.70 -10.29
N SER A 712 25.32 -22.63 -9.91
CA SER A 712 24.97 -23.83 -10.69
C SER A 712 23.86 -23.60 -11.72
N TYR A 713 23.25 -22.41 -11.74
CA TYR A 713 22.29 -22.01 -12.77
C TYR A 713 23.00 -21.58 -14.06
N ASP A 714 22.89 -22.38 -15.13
CA ASP A 714 23.29 -22.01 -16.49
C ASP A 714 22.05 -21.88 -17.42
N PRO A 715 21.61 -20.66 -17.74
CA PRO A 715 20.49 -20.42 -18.66
C PRO A 715 20.65 -21.08 -20.03
N TRP A 716 21.88 -21.24 -20.52
CA TRP A 716 22.14 -21.87 -21.82
C TRP A 716 21.82 -23.36 -21.81
N GLU A 717 21.86 -24.03 -20.67
CA GLU A 717 21.41 -25.42 -20.56
C GLU A 717 19.91 -25.52 -20.76
N TYR A 718 19.12 -24.66 -20.12
CA TYR A 718 17.67 -24.62 -20.28
C TYR A 718 17.27 -24.31 -21.73
N TYR A 719 17.93 -23.33 -22.35
CA TYR A 719 17.71 -22.96 -23.74
C TYR A 719 18.02 -24.11 -24.72
N ARG A 720 19.09 -24.88 -24.50
CA ARG A 720 19.45 -26.01 -25.35
C ARG A 720 18.56 -27.24 -25.12
N LYS A 721 18.13 -27.45 -23.87
CA LYS A 721 17.40 -28.64 -23.44
C LYS A 721 15.91 -28.58 -23.80
N HIS A 722 15.29 -27.40 -23.72
CA HIS A 722 13.85 -27.23 -23.87
C HIS A 722 13.50 -26.48 -25.16
N PRO A 723 12.94 -27.17 -26.19
CA PRO A 723 12.50 -26.53 -27.43
C PRO A 723 11.50 -25.39 -27.23
N GLU A 724 10.65 -25.47 -26.21
CA GLU A 724 9.66 -24.47 -25.84
C GLU A 724 10.33 -23.16 -25.42
N ILE A 725 11.35 -23.23 -24.55
CA ILE A 725 12.15 -22.08 -24.13
C ILE A 725 12.85 -21.47 -25.33
N ARG A 726 13.53 -22.32 -26.12
CA ARG A 726 14.27 -21.87 -27.31
C ARG A 726 13.37 -21.09 -28.25
N ARG A 727 12.21 -21.65 -28.58
CA ARG A 727 11.27 -21.05 -29.53
C ARG A 727 10.73 -19.70 -29.06
N VAL A 728 10.40 -19.57 -27.77
CA VAL A 728 9.93 -18.29 -27.19
C VAL A 728 11.02 -17.23 -27.26
N LEU A 729 12.24 -17.60 -26.86
CA LEU A 729 13.39 -16.69 -26.85
C LEU A 729 13.82 -16.29 -28.28
N ASP A 730 13.81 -17.24 -29.22
CA ASP A 730 14.08 -16.96 -30.64
C ASP A 730 13.02 -16.03 -31.24
N ALA A 731 11.73 -16.24 -30.93
CA ALA A 731 10.66 -15.36 -31.40
C ALA A 731 10.76 -13.93 -30.83
N LEU A 732 11.18 -13.80 -29.56
CA LEU A 732 11.43 -12.51 -28.92
C LEU A 732 12.62 -11.78 -29.57
N SER A 733 13.72 -12.49 -29.80
CA SER A 733 14.97 -11.96 -30.35
C SER A 733 14.85 -11.61 -31.85
N ALA A 734 14.05 -12.37 -32.61
CA ALA A 734 13.87 -12.16 -34.05
C ALA A 734 12.95 -10.96 -34.40
N GLY A 735 12.48 -10.19 -33.42
CA GLY A 735 11.65 -9.01 -33.66
C GLY A 735 10.23 -9.32 -34.13
N ARG A 736 9.73 -10.54 -33.90
CA ARG A 736 8.40 -10.98 -34.38
C ARG A 736 7.26 -10.12 -33.84
N PHE A 737 7.42 -9.57 -32.65
CA PHE A 737 6.42 -8.73 -31.97
C PHE A 737 6.67 -7.23 -32.15
N SER A 738 7.72 -6.86 -32.88
CA SER A 738 8.13 -5.47 -33.15
C SER A 738 8.79 -5.38 -34.53
N PRO A 739 8.08 -5.68 -35.64
CA PRO A 739 8.68 -5.71 -36.97
C PRO A 739 9.23 -4.35 -37.41
N ASP A 740 8.72 -3.26 -36.84
CA ASP A 740 9.19 -1.89 -37.02
C ASP A 740 10.44 -1.54 -36.18
N GLU A 741 10.70 -2.28 -35.10
CA GLU A 741 11.90 -2.17 -34.26
C GLU A 741 12.47 -3.58 -33.94
N PRO A 742 13.01 -4.33 -34.92
CA PRO A 742 13.27 -5.77 -34.74
C PRO A 742 14.23 -6.13 -33.61
N ALA A 743 15.18 -5.26 -33.30
CA ALA A 743 16.18 -5.49 -32.25
C ALA A 743 15.75 -5.01 -30.84
N VAL A 744 14.56 -4.39 -30.70
CA VAL A 744 14.20 -3.67 -29.46
C VAL A 744 14.13 -4.57 -28.23
N PHE A 745 13.79 -5.85 -28.39
CA PHE A 745 13.71 -6.82 -27.30
C PHE A 745 14.91 -7.79 -27.24
N HIS A 746 15.94 -7.59 -28.07
CA HIS A 746 17.12 -8.46 -28.08
C HIS A 746 17.84 -8.45 -26.72
N TRP A 747 17.90 -7.31 -26.05
CA TRP A 747 18.52 -7.20 -24.72
C TRP A 747 17.84 -8.10 -23.68
N MET A 748 16.53 -8.39 -23.82
CA MET A 748 15.82 -9.31 -22.91
C MET A 748 16.30 -10.74 -23.11
N PHE A 749 16.55 -11.14 -24.37
CA PHE A 749 17.17 -12.42 -24.70
C PHE A 749 18.55 -12.54 -24.07
N GLU A 750 19.41 -11.52 -24.25
CA GLU A 750 20.76 -11.50 -23.67
C GLU A 750 20.71 -11.55 -22.14
N LYS A 751 19.80 -10.80 -21.52
CA LYS A 751 19.64 -10.78 -20.06
C LYS A 751 19.17 -12.12 -19.52
N LEU A 752 18.19 -12.76 -20.16
CA LEU A 752 17.67 -14.07 -19.76
C LEU A 752 18.71 -15.20 -19.92
N LEU A 753 19.64 -15.06 -20.86
CA LEU A 753 20.73 -16.01 -21.08
C LEU A 753 22.05 -15.64 -20.37
N SER A 754 22.05 -14.54 -19.62
CA SER A 754 23.22 -14.11 -18.88
C SER A 754 23.46 -14.99 -17.65
N ARG A 755 24.73 -15.29 -17.36
CA ARG A 755 25.12 -16.03 -16.14
C ARG A 755 24.77 -15.31 -14.83
N ASN A 756 24.39 -14.03 -14.88
CA ASN A 756 23.97 -13.26 -13.72
C ASN A 756 22.44 -13.05 -13.64
N GLU A 757 21.63 -13.79 -14.42
CA GLU A 757 20.17 -13.74 -14.32
C GLU A 757 19.72 -14.26 -12.94
N ARG A 758 19.18 -13.37 -12.11
CA ARG A 758 18.94 -13.61 -10.67
C ARG A 758 17.55 -14.16 -10.32
N TYR A 759 16.63 -14.16 -11.28
CA TYR A 759 15.22 -14.42 -11.01
C TYR A 759 14.74 -15.78 -11.55
N LEU A 760 15.66 -16.55 -12.14
CA LEU A 760 15.51 -17.96 -12.50
C LEU A 760 14.30 -18.18 -13.43
N HIS A 761 14.12 -17.27 -14.39
CA HIS A 761 12.99 -17.30 -15.32
C HIS A 761 12.94 -18.62 -16.09
N LEU A 762 14.08 -19.05 -16.63
CA LEU A 762 14.14 -20.27 -17.46
C LEU A 762 14.05 -21.55 -16.63
N ALA A 763 14.48 -21.51 -15.38
CA ALA A 763 14.41 -22.65 -14.48
C ALA A 763 12.96 -23.04 -14.14
N ASP A 764 12.10 -22.05 -13.94
CA ASP A 764 10.70 -22.28 -13.57
C ASP A 764 9.76 -22.45 -14.77
N PHE A 765 10.17 -22.04 -15.98
CA PHE A 765 9.28 -21.90 -17.14
C PHE A 765 8.51 -23.19 -17.48
N MET A 766 9.17 -24.34 -17.50
CA MET A 766 8.48 -25.59 -17.86
C MET A 766 7.40 -25.97 -16.84
N THR A 767 7.71 -25.89 -15.54
CA THR A 767 6.72 -26.19 -14.48
C THR A 767 5.59 -25.16 -14.44
N TYR A 768 5.85 -23.93 -14.87
CA TYR A 768 4.85 -22.89 -15.04
C TYR A 768 3.88 -23.23 -16.18
N LEU A 769 4.38 -23.73 -17.32
CA LEU A 769 3.52 -24.23 -18.41
C LEU A 769 2.65 -25.41 -17.94
N ASP A 770 3.21 -26.35 -17.18
CA ASP A 770 2.46 -27.49 -16.62
C ASP A 770 1.33 -27.05 -15.68
N ALA A 771 1.51 -25.95 -14.93
CA ALA A 771 0.45 -25.36 -14.11
C ALA A 771 -0.67 -24.78 -14.97
N HIS A 772 -0.32 -24.10 -16.06
CA HIS A 772 -1.28 -23.48 -16.98
C HIS A 772 -2.08 -24.48 -17.82
N GLU A 773 -1.48 -25.61 -18.19
CA GLU A 773 -2.19 -26.74 -18.81
C GLU A 773 -3.27 -27.29 -17.87
N ARG A 774 -2.93 -27.50 -16.59
CA ARG A 774 -3.89 -27.94 -15.56
C ARG A 774 -5.03 -26.94 -15.37
N ILE A 775 -4.73 -25.64 -15.35
CA ILE A 775 -5.73 -24.58 -15.28
C ILE A 775 -6.70 -24.67 -16.47
N GLY A 776 -6.18 -24.82 -17.69
CA GLY A 776 -7.01 -24.94 -18.89
C GLY A 776 -7.96 -26.13 -18.84
N MET A 777 -7.45 -27.31 -18.45
CA MET A 777 -8.24 -28.53 -18.33
C MET A 777 -9.33 -28.43 -17.26
N GLU A 778 -9.02 -27.87 -16.09
CA GLU A 778 -9.99 -27.76 -15.00
C GLU A 778 -11.03 -26.66 -15.24
N TYR A 779 -10.66 -25.54 -15.88
CA TYR A 779 -11.62 -24.49 -16.23
C TYR A 779 -12.65 -24.99 -17.26
N ALA A 780 -12.25 -25.88 -18.17
CA ALA A 780 -13.16 -26.56 -19.09
C ALA A 780 -14.18 -27.48 -18.37
N ASN A 781 -14.02 -27.70 -17.06
CA ASN A 781 -15.00 -28.35 -16.19
C ASN A 781 -15.58 -27.35 -15.16
N PRO A 782 -16.69 -26.65 -15.48
CA PRO A 782 -17.24 -25.59 -14.63
C PRO A 782 -17.58 -26.04 -13.22
N HIS A 783 -18.00 -27.31 -13.05
CA HIS A 783 -18.36 -27.84 -11.72
C HIS A 783 -17.15 -27.95 -10.80
N VAL A 784 -16.00 -28.37 -11.33
CA VAL A 784 -14.74 -28.45 -10.58
C VAL A 784 -14.23 -27.05 -10.28
N TRP A 785 -14.18 -26.19 -11.29
CA TRP A 785 -13.67 -24.82 -11.14
C TRP A 785 -14.45 -24.02 -10.10
N MET A 786 -15.79 -23.98 -10.22
CA MET A 786 -16.64 -23.18 -9.32
C MET A 786 -16.63 -23.71 -7.90
N ARG A 787 -16.49 -25.03 -7.71
CA ARG A 787 -16.28 -25.63 -6.40
C ARG A 787 -14.98 -25.13 -5.76
N LYS A 788 -13.85 -25.17 -6.49
CA LYS A 788 -12.55 -24.67 -5.99
C LYS A 788 -12.60 -23.17 -5.67
N ALA A 789 -13.25 -22.38 -6.53
CA ALA A 789 -13.41 -20.95 -6.36
C ALA A 789 -14.25 -20.59 -5.12
N ALA A 790 -15.37 -21.28 -4.90
CA ALA A 790 -16.21 -21.11 -3.72
C ALA A 790 -15.46 -21.51 -2.43
N LEU A 791 -14.70 -22.61 -2.45
CA LEU A 791 -13.86 -23.03 -1.32
C LEU A 791 -12.73 -22.05 -1.01
N ASN A 792 -12.17 -21.39 -2.02
CA ASN A 792 -11.22 -20.29 -1.80
C ASN A 792 -11.90 -19.19 -0.98
N VAL A 793 -13.03 -18.65 -1.44
CA VAL A 793 -13.78 -17.60 -0.69
C VAL A 793 -14.08 -18.05 0.73
N ALA A 794 -14.59 -19.28 0.91
CA ALA A 794 -14.97 -19.81 2.20
C ALA A 794 -13.82 -19.90 3.22
N ARG A 795 -12.58 -20.04 2.74
CA ARG A 795 -11.40 -20.31 3.59
C ARG A 795 -10.46 -19.10 3.76
N MET A 796 -10.91 -17.90 3.36
CA MET A 796 -10.10 -16.68 3.42
C MET A 796 -10.26 -15.84 4.69
N GLY A 797 -10.99 -16.32 5.70
CA GLY A 797 -11.29 -15.59 6.96
C GLY A 797 -10.05 -15.02 7.66
N THR A 798 -8.99 -15.82 7.79
CA THR A 798 -7.76 -15.45 8.50
C THR A 798 -7.04 -14.22 7.89
N PHE A 799 -7.31 -13.88 6.63
CA PHE A 799 -6.67 -12.76 5.93
C PHE A 799 -7.40 -11.42 6.09
N SER A 800 -8.38 -11.33 7.00
CA SER A 800 -8.97 -10.06 7.39
C SER A 800 -7.95 -9.16 8.09
N SER A 801 -7.88 -7.89 7.70
CA SER A 801 -7.08 -6.89 8.43
C SER A 801 -7.58 -6.66 9.85
N ASP A 802 -8.82 -7.03 10.20
CA ASP A 802 -9.34 -6.95 11.56
C ASP A 802 -8.62 -7.93 12.50
N ARG A 803 -8.33 -9.14 12.01
CA ARG A 803 -7.50 -10.12 12.73
C ARG A 803 -6.11 -9.55 12.99
N THR A 804 -5.48 -9.03 11.94
CA THR A 804 -4.16 -8.39 12.05
C THR A 804 -4.16 -7.26 13.07
N ILE A 805 -5.12 -6.33 13.01
CA ILE A 805 -5.22 -5.20 13.95
C ILE A 805 -5.47 -5.66 15.39
N ARG A 806 -6.30 -6.68 15.62
CA ARG A 806 -6.48 -7.27 16.96
C ARG A 806 -5.18 -7.82 17.52
N GLU A 807 -4.38 -8.51 16.70
CA GLU A 807 -3.06 -9.01 17.10
C GLU A 807 -2.09 -7.87 17.42
N TYR A 808 -2.01 -6.82 16.59
CA TYR A 808 -1.18 -5.65 16.89
C TYR A 808 -1.63 -4.95 18.18
N ALA A 809 -2.94 -4.76 18.37
CA ALA A 809 -3.50 -4.11 19.55
C ALA A 809 -3.17 -4.87 20.84
N ARG A 810 -3.29 -6.21 20.82
CA ARG A 810 -3.02 -7.08 21.97
C ARG A 810 -1.53 -7.24 22.25
N ASP A 811 -0.74 -7.57 21.23
CA ASP A 811 0.64 -8.04 21.41
C ASP A 811 1.67 -6.91 21.40
N ILE A 812 1.34 -5.75 20.82
CA ILE A 812 2.31 -4.67 20.57
C ILE A 812 1.88 -3.36 21.23
N TRP A 813 0.68 -2.88 20.95
CA TRP A 813 0.27 -1.52 21.35
C TRP A 813 -0.34 -1.43 22.75
N GLY A 814 -0.97 -2.51 23.20
CA GLY A 814 -1.73 -2.53 24.46
C GLY A 814 -2.95 -1.61 24.43
N ILE A 815 -3.62 -1.48 23.28
CA ILE A 815 -4.85 -0.68 23.15
C ILE A 815 -6.09 -1.56 23.25
N LYS A 816 -7.22 -0.96 23.65
CA LYS A 816 -8.52 -1.64 23.80
C LYS A 816 -9.60 -0.91 22.99
N PRO A 817 -10.65 -1.62 22.54
CA PRO A 817 -11.79 -0.98 21.88
C PRO A 817 -12.59 -0.13 22.87
N PHE A 818 -13.15 0.98 22.37
CA PHE A 818 -14.07 1.86 23.12
C PHE A 818 -15.33 2.08 22.28
N PRO A 819 -16.29 1.14 22.25
CA PRO A 819 -17.53 1.29 21.49
C PRO A 819 -18.45 2.39 22.08
N PRO A 820 -19.46 2.88 21.32
CA PRO A 820 -20.46 3.80 21.86
C PRO A 820 -21.20 3.19 23.06
N LYS A 821 -21.74 4.04 23.96
CA LYS A 821 -22.50 3.56 25.13
C LYS A 821 -23.64 2.63 24.69
N GLY A 822 -23.71 1.44 25.30
CA GLY A 822 -24.72 0.42 24.99
C GLY A 822 -24.37 -0.53 23.83
N ALA A 823 -23.27 -0.30 23.11
CA ALA A 823 -22.79 -1.20 22.07
C ALA A 823 -21.73 -2.19 22.61
N ALA A 824 -21.86 -3.46 22.26
CA ALA A 824 -20.83 -4.46 22.53
C ALA A 824 -19.62 -4.27 21.58
N PRO A 825 -18.38 -4.59 22.03
CA PRO A 825 -17.23 -4.72 21.16
C PRO A 825 -17.50 -5.74 20.04
N ARG A 826 -16.92 -5.51 18.86
CA ARG A 826 -16.97 -6.49 17.77
C ARG A 826 -16.03 -7.67 18.02
N ALA A 827 -16.41 -8.83 17.52
CA ALA A 827 -15.68 -10.09 17.64
C ALA A 827 -14.31 -10.05 16.93
#